data_AF-A0A1W2TXG9-F1
#
_entry.id   AF-A0A1W2TXG9-F1
#
_cell.length_a   1.000
_cell.length_b   1.000
_cell.length_c   1.000
_cell.angle_alpha   90.00
_cell.angle_beta   90.00
_cell.angle_gamma   90.00
#
_symmetry.space_group_name_H-M   'P 1'
#
loop_
_entity.id
_entity.type
_entity.pdbx_description
1 polymer ?
#
loop_
_entity_poly.entity_id
_entity_poly.type
_entity_poly.pdbx_seq_one_letter_code
_entity_poly.pdbx_strand_id
1 'polypeptide(L)'
;MFKWYKNAKICYAYLHDVKGNEKPRKSQSSFWKSRWFCRGWTLQELIAPATLHFYDTSWNQLGSKRSLASALERITKIPRGFLLGTFPLKDASVAQRMSWAANRVTKRKEDMAYCLLGIFEIHMPMAYGEDSNAFIRLQEEIIKQINDDSILAWNFVRNNSTTEFSNIIRRGALASNPSEFSESGHIVVPSIPSSSMRPLNTLGGSLQAERRIYTDSSGQCFVILQCHTNDSLDQVVGIPVAAQPEGYDNYIRLLGCSYVLLQPSISQANPQDIRIPIRHSNAQEEESLRFGFFIDNGLGEDLQISEAIPQQNLVGTDILITNDNTRSGRLHRLWVMFRHEQNESNNFVLVLERDCHERKPQALYHVMVCDKAITLEEIKNNFAKVSTSDRNKHSACNGTIGLEVTVSLERPGKQPMFVVRLLPGGERADTYNITNMLLQHQQETQIMNAFHTYHQAVDKAKDLQKSVKRKELKLDRMLKQLAEIEEQMIILANERFKLRKVEKDATSDLAKLRSESSELERSSAAYLDRAKTLQQRFDIQHGPMTVAKNKFEDWTDEATKEMLGKWDPKFHEAYLSISNLSHRFLLLAAAIGHEPPFRELAGGSISIDIATRDGRSLINLAACGGHGRIVQTLLILGADIEATDNNGCSPLISSCRYGHIDVARLLLDHGANIEASDNDGWSPLIFSCCYGHTDVARLLLDNGANIEATNNNGWSPLVYTCRNGYTDIVGLLLDKGAVMDYYPQTQWHLGRQVALIHATRCGHKETVQLLLHRGANKYLTDEGGSTAKYWATHKGHHQISDVLDAWGTKGAES
;
A
#
# COMPACT_ATOMS: atom_id res chain seq x y z
N MET A 1 16.80 14.23 -10.55
CA MET A 1 17.23 13.69 -11.85
C MET A 1 17.50 14.76 -12.91
N PHE A 2 16.59 15.67 -13.26
CA PHE A 2 16.80 16.66 -14.34
C PHE A 2 18.02 17.58 -14.16
N LYS A 3 18.26 18.06 -12.93
CA LYS A 3 19.45 18.85 -12.57
C LYS A 3 20.77 18.10 -12.82
N TRP A 4 20.76 16.76 -12.73
CA TRP A 4 21.93 15.92 -13.01
C TRP A 4 22.24 15.86 -14.50
N TYR A 5 21.23 15.62 -15.35
CA TYR A 5 21.40 15.64 -16.82
C TYR A 5 21.88 16.99 -17.35
N LYS A 6 21.32 18.10 -16.83
CA LYS A 6 21.70 19.46 -17.23
C LYS A 6 23.15 19.81 -16.86
N ASN A 7 23.65 19.25 -15.75
CA ASN A 7 24.99 19.57 -15.21
C ASN A 7 26.05 18.51 -15.55
N ALA A 8 25.69 17.44 -16.27
CA ALA A 8 26.61 16.38 -16.63
C ALA A 8 27.67 16.89 -17.62
N LYS A 9 28.97 16.72 -17.29
CA LYS A 9 30.07 17.11 -18.18
C LYS A 9 30.14 16.24 -19.45
N ILE A 10 29.81 14.95 -19.31
CA ILE A 10 29.80 13.96 -20.39
C ILE A 10 28.62 13.01 -20.18
N CYS A 11 27.96 12.62 -21.27
CA CYS A 11 26.95 11.57 -21.27
C CYS A 11 27.22 10.55 -22.38
N TYR A 12 26.76 9.32 -22.18
CA TYR A 12 26.86 8.23 -23.15
C TYR A 12 25.48 7.60 -23.36
N ALA A 13 25.15 7.28 -24.61
CA ALA A 13 23.93 6.55 -24.98
C ALA A 13 24.29 5.33 -25.82
N TYR A 14 23.92 4.15 -25.31
CA TYR A 14 24.08 2.88 -26.00
C TYR A 14 22.81 2.56 -26.80
N LEU A 15 22.97 2.47 -28.13
CA LEU A 15 21.88 2.20 -29.05
C LEU A 15 21.85 0.70 -29.40
N HIS A 16 21.12 -0.06 -28.58
CA HIS A 16 20.99 -1.52 -28.72
C HIS A 16 20.39 -1.99 -30.05
N ASP A 17 19.78 -1.10 -30.81
CA ASP A 17 19.15 -1.36 -32.10
C ASP A 17 19.98 -0.89 -33.31
N VAL A 18 21.20 -0.39 -33.06
CA VAL A 18 22.13 0.03 -34.11
C VAL A 18 23.25 -1.00 -34.27
N LYS A 19 23.37 -1.56 -35.47
CA LYS A 19 24.37 -2.60 -35.78
C LYS A 19 25.80 -2.05 -35.77
N GLY A 20 26.75 -2.93 -35.44
CA GLY A 20 28.18 -2.65 -35.44
C GLY A 20 28.73 -2.12 -36.78
N ASN A 21 29.65 -1.14 -36.72
CA ASN A 21 30.39 -0.57 -37.87
C ASN A 21 29.55 0.24 -38.87
N GLU A 22 28.36 0.68 -38.47
CA GLU A 22 27.54 1.55 -39.31
C GLU A 22 28.05 3.00 -39.33
N LYS A 23 27.90 3.66 -40.47
CA LYS A 23 28.19 5.10 -40.62
C LYS A 23 26.89 5.89 -40.52
N PRO A 24 26.62 6.63 -39.43
CA PRO A 24 25.38 7.40 -39.24
C PRO A 24 25.06 8.39 -40.37
N ARG A 25 26.08 8.81 -41.13
CA ARG A 25 25.93 9.74 -42.27
C ARG A 25 25.24 9.10 -43.49
N LYS A 26 25.10 7.78 -43.55
CA LYS A 26 24.35 7.09 -44.63
C LYS A 26 22.88 6.96 -44.25
N SER A 27 21.98 7.50 -45.06
CA SER A 27 20.53 7.58 -44.81
C SER A 27 19.81 6.23 -44.65
N GLN A 28 20.44 5.12 -45.02
CA GLN A 28 19.89 3.76 -44.92
C GLN A 28 20.37 2.98 -43.68
N SER A 29 21.21 3.57 -42.81
CA SER A 29 21.74 2.86 -41.64
C SER A 29 20.68 2.66 -40.56
N SER A 30 20.80 1.59 -39.76
CA SER A 30 19.90 1.29 -38.63
C SER A 30 19.85 2.43 -37.59
N PHE A 31 20.90 3.26 -37.51
CA PHE A 31 20.91 4.51 -36.76
C PHE A 31 19.68 5.40 -37.02
N TRP A 32 19.25 5.56 -38.29
CA TRP A 32 18.11 6.40 -38.66
C TRP A 32 16.77 5.85 -38.19
N LYS A 33 16.73 4.58 -37.81
CA LYS A 33 15.53 3.87 -37.34
C LYS A 33 15.60 3.56 -35.84
N SER A 34 16.64 4.00 -35.13
CA SER A 34 16.80 3.71 -33.71
C SER A 34 15.62 4.26 -32.92
N ARG A 35 15.06 3.40 -32.07
CA ARG A 35 13.96 3.72 -31.15
C ARG A 35 14.29 4.92 -30.29
N TRP A 36 15.56 5.13 -29.93
CA TRP A 36 15.97 6.31 -29.15
C TRP A 36 15.52 7.61 -29.81
N PHE A 37 15.60 7.70 -31.13
CA PHE A 37 15.24 8.90 -31.87
C PHE A 37 13.77 8.93 -32.29
N CYS A 38 13.21 7.79 -32.69
CA CYS A 38 11.89 7.73 -33.32
C CYS A 38 10.71 7.60 -32.34
N ARG A 39 10.96 7.25 -31.07
CA ARG A 39 9.91 7.01 -30.06
C ARG A 39 9.30 8.26 -29.42
N GLY A 40 9.63 9.45 -29.91
CA GLY A 40 9.33 10.70 -29.23
C GLY A 40 10.23 10.97 -28.01
N TRP A 41 10.65 12.22 -27.87
CA TRP A 41 11.62 12.67 -26.89
C TRP A 41 10.95 13.13 -25.59
N THR A 42 11.63 12.92 -24.47
CA THR A 42 11.29 13.52 -23.16
C THR A 42 12.21 14.70 -22.85
N LEU A 43 11.89 15.42 -21.75
CA LEU A 43 12.78 16.46 -21.23
C LEU A 43 14.22 15.96 -21.05
N GLN A 44 14.45 14.74 -20.54
CA GLN A 44 15.82 14.24 -20.30
C GLN A 44 16.65 14.15 -21.59
N GLU A 45 16.05 13.69 -22.68
CA GLU A 45 16.72 13.53 -23.97
C GLU A 45 17.06 14.91 -24.59
N LEU A 46 16.15 15.86 -24.43
CA LEU A 46 16.32 17.25 -24.87
C LEU A 46 17.46 17.96 -24.13
N ILE A 47 17.45 17.93 -22.79
CA ILE A 47 18.44 18.66 -21.96
C ILE A 47 19.81 17.97 -21.88
N ALA A 48 19.96 16.75 -22.42
CA ALA A 48 21.25 16.07 -22.46
C ALA A 48 22.30 16.92 -23.20
N PRO A 49 23.55 17.00 -22.69
CA PRO A 49 24.55 17.92 -23.19
C PRO A 49 24.91 17.61 -24.65
N ALA A 50 25.38 18.63 -25.37
CA ALA A 50 25.87 18.48 -26.75
C ALA A 50 27.04 17.48 -26.87
N THR A 51 27.73 17.21 -25.75
CA THR A 51 28.79 16.20 -25.58
C THR A 51 28.25 14.78 -25.33
N LEU A 52 26.95 14.51 -25.46
CA LEU A 52 26.41 13.14 -25.40
C LEU A 52 26.96 12.31 -26.56
N HIS A 53 27.62 11.18 -26.30
CA HIS A 53 28.16 10.28 -27.32
C HIS A 53 27.26 9.06 -27.53
N PHE A 54 27.01 8.69 -28.79
CA PHE A 54 26.24 7.51 -29.16
C PHE A 54 27.16 6.35 -29.51
N TYR A 55 26.80 5.15 -29.06
CA TYR A 55 27.50 3.90 -29.32
C TYR A 55 26.58 2.86 -29.97
N ASP A 56 27.12 2.09 -30.91
CA ASP A 56 26.43 0.94 -31.50
C ASP A 56 26.53 -0.31 -30.60
N THR A 57 25.90 -1.40 -31.05
CA THR A 57 25.93 -2.73 -30.38
C THR A 57 27.32 -3.34 -30.25
N SER A 58 28.33 -2.83 -30.97
CA SER A 58 29.73 -3.25 -30.87
C SER A 58 30.60 -2.25 -30.10
N TRP A 59 29.97 -1.29 -29.38
CA TRP A 59 30.65 -0.21 -28.65
C TRP A 59 31.53 0.69 -29.52
N ASN A 60 31.30 0.73 -30.84
CA ASN A 60 31.94 1.74 -31.66
C ASN A 60 31.25 3.08 -31.47
N GLN A 61 32.05 4.13 -31.35
CA GLN A 61 31.54 5.49 -31.25
C GLN A 61 30.96 5.93 -32.60
N LEU A 62 29.65 6.17 -32.63
CA LEU A 62 28.92 6.64 -33.81
C LEU A 62 29.10 8.15 -34.03
N GLY A 63 29.23 8.90 -32.93
CA GLY A 63 29.40 10.35 -32.91
C GLY A 63 28.77 10.98 -31.67
N SER A 64 29.04 12.27 -31.45
CA SER A 64 28.35 13.06 -30.42
C SER A 64 27.06 13.69 -30.94
N LYS A 65 26.14 14.06 -30.03
CA LYS A 65 24.93 14.86 -30.31
C LYS A 65 25.26 16.12 -31.11
N ARG A 66 26.39 16.78 -30.79
CA ARG A 66 26.95 17.88 -31.59
C ARG A 66 27.31 17.46 -33.02
N SER A 67 28.10 16.41 -33.18
CA SER A 67 28.57 15.98 -34.51
C SER A 67 27.45 15.42 -35.40
N LEU A 68 26.39 14.87 -34.79
CA LEU A 68 25.26 14.24 -35.47
C LEU A 68 24.01 15.12 -35.50
N ALA A 69 24.07 16.37 -35.05
CA ALA A 69 22.92 17.26 -34.93
C ALA A 69 22.08 17.36 -36.22
N SER A 70 22.75 17.40 -37.38
CA SER A 70 22.12 17.43 -38.70
C SER A 70 21.34 16.16 -39.03
N ALA A 71 21.83 14.99 -38.62
CA ALA A 71 21.13 13.73 -38.80
C ALA A 71 19.96 13.64 -37.83
N LEU A 72 20.19 14.02 -36.57
CA LEU A 72 19.17 14.01 -35.52
C LEU A 72 17.99 14.92 -35.86
N GLU A 73 18.24 16.16 -36.30
CA GLU A 73 17.22 17.09 -36.78
C GLU A 73 16.33 16.47 -37.87
N ARG A 74 16.93 15.74 -38.81
CA ARG A 74 16.17 15.08 -39.88
C ARG A 74 15.31 13.92 -39.38
N ILE A 75 15.79 13.17 -38.38
CA ILE A 75 15.10 12.03 -37.78
C ILE A 75 13.96 12.50 -36.89
N THR A 76 14.25 13.43 -35.96
CA THR A 76 13.34 13.83 -34.89
C THR A 76 12.47 15.03 -35.24
N LYS A 77 12.81 15.76 -36.32
CA LYS A 77 12.21 17.05 -36.69
C LYS A 77 12.43 18.16 -35.65
N ILE A 78 13.34 17.96 -34.69
CA ILE A 78 13.70 18.95 -33.67
C ILE A 78 14.83 19.83 -34.23
N PRO A 79 14.67 21.17 -34.27
CA PRO A 79 15.73 22.05 -34.75
C PRO A 79 17.04 21.91 -33.96
N ARG A 80 18.18 22.03 -34.66
CA ARG A 80 19.52 21.84 -34.04
C ARG A 80 19.75 22.67 -32.79
N GLY A 81 19.24 23.91 -32.76
CA GLY A 81 19.47 24.79 -31.62
C GLY A 81 18.88 24.25 -30.32
N PHE A 82 17.69 23.64 -30.37
CA PHE A 82 17.09 22.98 -29.21
C PHE A 82 17.80 21.67 -28.88
N LEU A 83 18.20 20.88 -29.89
CA LEU A 83 18.98 19.66 -29.68
C LEU A 83 20.32 19.93 -28.98
N LEU A 84 20.99 21.03 -29.31
CA LEU A 84 22.29 21.39 -28.75
C LEU A 84 22.20 22.21 -27.45
N GLY A 85 20.98 22.60 -27.05
CA GLY A 85 20.75 23.44 -25.88
C GLY A 85 21.22 24.88 -26.05
N THR A 86 21.40 25.36 -27.30
CA THR A 86 21.72 26.76 -27.58
C THR A 86 20.49 27.65 -27.49
N PHE A 87 19.29 27.08 -27.70
CA PHE A 87 18.02 27.76 -27.47
C PHE A 87 17.27 27.11 -26.30
N PRO A 88 16.71 27.90 -25.37
CA PRO A 88 15.87 27.37 -24.29
C PRO A 88 14.56 26.81 -24.86
N LEU A 89 14.03 25.74 -24.27
CA LEU A 89 12.86 25.03 -24.80
C LEU A 89 11.61 25.92 -24.89
N LYS A 90 11.48 26.92 -24.02
CA LYS A 90 10.38 27.89 -24.03
C LYS A 90 10.29 28.74 -25.30
N ASP A 91 11.38 28.85 -26.06
CA ASP A 91 11.41 29.60 -27.33
C ASP A 91 10.76 28.80 -28.47
N ALA A 92 10.55 27.49 -28.29
CA ALA A 92 9.76 26.69 -29.22
C ALA A 92 8.26 26.85 -28.94
N SER A 93 7.46 26.82 -30.01
CA SER A 93 6.01 26.87 -29.88
C SER A 93 5.46 25.67 -29.10
N VAL A 94 4.25 25.78 -28.56
CA VAL A 94 3.52 24.69 -27.92
C VAL A 94 3.32 23.55 -28.90
N ALA A 95 2.97 23.88 -30.15
CA ALA A 95 2.87 22.92 -31.23
C ALA A 95 4.17 22.13 -31.44
N GLN A 96 5.31 22.82 -31.51
CA GLN A 96 6.64 22.21 -31.64
C GLN A 96 6.95 21.29 -30.46
N ARG A 97 6.82 21.80 -29.24
CA ARG A 97 7.16 21.06 -28.02
C ARG A 97 6.35 19.79 -27.85
N MET A 98 5.04 19.85 -28.13
CA MET A 98 4.20 18.66 -28.12
C MET A 98 4.57 17.69 -29.25
N SER A 99 4.92 18.18 -30.44
CA SER A 99 5.30 17.32 -31.58
C SER A 99 6.50 16.43 -31.28
N TRP A 100 7.43 16.92 -30.47
CA TRP A 100 8.63 16.18 -30.09
C TRP A 100 8.31 14.91 -29.30
N ALA A 101 7.18 14.88 -28.60
CA ALA A 101 6.69 13.73 -27.83
C ALA A 101 5.59 12.93 -28.55
N ALA A 102 5.22 13.28 -29.78
CA ALA A 102 4.03 12.75 -30.43
C ALA A 102 4.03 11.22 -30.63
N ASN A 103 5.20 10.66 -30.93
CA ASN A 103 5.36 9.22 -31.14
C ASN A 103 5.59 8.45 -29.83
N ARG A 104 5.42 9.11 -28.67
CA ARG A 104 5.65 8.49 -27.37
C ARG A 104 4.50 7.56 -27.00
N VAL A 105 4.86 6.37 -26.56
CA VAL A 105 3.92 5.38 -26.01
C VAL A 105 4.24 5.19 -24.53
N THR A 106 3.24 5.35 -23.67
CA THR A 106 3.33 5.18 -22.21
C THR A 106 2.44 4.03 -21.75
N LYS A 107 2.71 3.49 -20.55
CA LYS A 107 1.89 2.41 -19.97
C LYS A 107 0.57 2.93 -19.41
N ARG A 108 0.60 4.10 -18.75
CA ARG A 108 -0.59 4.79 -18.24
C ARG A 108 -0.86 6.07 -19.05
N LYS A 109 -2.12 6.55 -19.02
CA LYS A 109 -2.51 7.75 -19.78
C LYS A 109 -1.92 9.01 -19.16
N GLU A 110 -1.86 9.08 -17.84
CA GLU A 110 -1.30 10.20 -17.07
C GLU A 110 0.23 10.32 -17.19
N ASP A 111 0.95 9.22 -17.49
CA ASP A 111 2.41 9.23 -17.73
C ASP A 111 2.79 10.13 -18.93
N MET A 112 1.87 10.34 -19.86
CA MET A 112 2.08 11.23 -20.99
C MET A 112 2.16 12.69 -20.54
N ALA A 113 1.31 13.10 -19.59
CA ALA A 113 1.40 14.42 -18.97
C ALA A 113 2.75 14.60 -18.26
N TYR A 114 3.24 13.55 -17.57
CA TYR A 114 4.55 13.58 -16.94
C TYR A 114 5.72 13.80 -17.92
N CYS A 115 5.66 13.19 -19.11
CA CYS A 115 6.68 13.41 -20.16
C CYS A 115 6.75 14.87 -20.61
N LEU A 116 5.62 15.59 -20.55
CA LEU A 116 5.47 16.95 -21.07
C LEU A 116 5.72 18.04 -20.03
N LEU A 117 5.44 17.80 -18.75
CA LEU A 117 5.65 18.79 -17.67
C LEU A 117 6.99 19.50 -17.80
N GLY A 118 8.05 18.70 -17.96
CA GLY A 118 9.39 19.21 -18.09
C GLY A 118 9.64 19.99 -19.39
N ILE A 119 9.06 19.56 -20.51
CA ILE A 119 9.20 20.21 -21.83
C ILE A 119 8.55 21.60 -21.80
N PHE A 120 7.48 21.76 -21.01
CA PHE A 120 6.75 23.01 -20.84
C PHE A 120 7.17 23.86 -19.65
N GLU A 121 8.12 23.39 -18.84
CA GLU A 121 8.54 24.03 -17.58
C GLU A 121 7.38 24.23 -16.57
N ILE A 122 6.39 23.32 -16.60
CA ILE A 122 5.20 23.38 -15.73
C ILE A 122 5.39 22.61 -14.44
N HIS A 123 4.95 23.22 -13.35
CA HIS A 123 4.85 22.61 -12.03
C HIS A 123 3.38 22.44 -11.66
N MET A 124 2.91 21.20 -11.61
CA MET A 124 1.56 20.88 -11.12
C MET A 124 1.58 19.61 -10.27
N PRO A 125 0.72 19.52 -9.24
CA PRO A 125 0.57 18.30 -8.46
C PRO A 125 -0.02 17.18 -9.33
N MET A 126 0.54 15.98 -9.19
CA MET A 126 0.11 14.80 -9.91
C MET A 126 -0.48 13.79 -8.94
N ALA A 127 -1.76 13.43 -9.14
CA ALA A 127 -2.33 12.26 -8.49
C ALA A 127 -2.36 11.09 -9.49
N TYR A 128 -1.88 9.93 -9.05
CA TYR A 128 -2.00 8.70 -9.83
C TYR A 128 -3.48 8.27 -9.88
N GLY A 129 -3.95 7.81 -11.03
CA GLY A 129 -5.35 7.44 -11.25
C GLY A 129 -6.26 8.54 -11.83
N GLU A 130 -5.70 9.69 -12.26
CA GLU A 130 -6.47 10.76 -12.91
C GLU A 130 -6.78 10.52 -14.41
N ASP A 131 -6.17 9.50 -15.03
CA ASP A 131 -6.31 9.20 -16.46
C ASP A 131 -6.10 10.43 -17.36
N SER A 132 -7.05 10.74 -18.24
CA SER A 132 -7.01 11.87 -19.18
C SER A 132 -7.17 13.22 -18.51
N ASN A 133 -7.62 13.28 -17.26
CA ASN A 133 -7.80 14.56 -16.54
C ASN A 133 -6.44 15.22 -16.23
N ALA A 134 -5.40 14.42 -16.02
CA ALA A 134 -4.02 14.92 -15.86
C ALA A 134 -3.57 15.76 -17.07
N PHE A 135 -3.94 15.34 -18.28
CA PHE A 135 -3.62 16.05 -19.52
C PHE A 135 -4.43 17.34 -19.69
N ILE A 136 -5.71 17.32 -19.32
CA ILE A 136 -6.57 18.52 -19.34
C ILE A 136 -6.02 19.59 -18.39
N ARG A 137 -5.64 19.20 -17.18
CA ARG A 137 -5.03 20.13 -16.22
C ARG A 137 -3.69 20.66 -16.73
N LEU A 138 -2.83 19.81 -17.29
CA LEU A 138 -1.58 20.24 -17.91
C LEU A 138 -1.83 21.32 -18.98
N GLN A 139 -2.84 21.12 -19.81
CA GLN A 139 -3.20 22.06 -20.85
C GLN A 139 -3.72 23.39 -20.32
N GLU A 140 -4.56 23.37 -19.29
CA GLU A 140 -4.98 24.59 -18.59
C GLU A 140 -3.77 25.35 -18.02
N GLU A 141 -2.79 24.64 -17.46
CA GLU A 141 -1.54 25.25 -16.96
C GLU A 141 -0.63 25.79 -18.08
N ILE A 142 -0.54 25.11 -19.24
CA ILE A 142 0.17 25.62 -20.43
C ILE A 142 -0.44 26.95 -20.86
N ILE A 143 -1.76 27.02 -20.98
CA ILE A 143 -2.47 28.22 -21.47
C ILE A 143 -2.31 29.40 -20.49
N LYS A 144 -2.30 29.14 -19.17
CA LYS A 144 -2.07 30.19 -18.16
C LYS A 144 -0.66 30.79 -18.21
N GLN A 145 0.34 29.99 -18.59
CA GLN A 145 1.75 30.39 -18.53
C GLN A 145 2.31 30.84 -19.90
N ILE A 146 1.68 30.40 -21.00
CA ILE A 146 2.20 30.58 -22.36
C ILE A 146 1.10 31.16 -23.24
N ASN A 147 1.35 32.32 -23.85
CA ASN A 147 0.41 33.02 -24.74
C ASN A 147 0.35 32.46 -26.17
N ASP A 148 0.72 31.20 -26.35
CA ASP A 148 0.91 30.58 -27.65
C ASP A 148 -0.36 29.81 -28.09
N ASP A 149 -1.05 30.36 -29.09
CA ASP A 149 -2.25 29.76 -29.67
C ASP A 149 -1.95 28.63 -30.65
N SER A 150 -0.67 28.32 -30.88
CA SER A 150 -0.29 27.18 -31.70
C SER A 150 -0.86 25.89 -31.14
N ILE A 151 -1.26 25.79 -29.86
CA ILE A 151 -2.01 24.63 -29.32
C ILE A 151 -3.35 24.34 -30.04
N LEU A 152 -3.85 25.29 -30.83
CA LEU A 152 -5.14 25.20 -31.53
C LEU A 152 -5.02 24.82 -33.02
N ALA A 153 -3.88 25.09 -33.65
CA ALA A 153 -3.47 24.75 -35.02
C ALA A 153 -3.53 23.24 -35.45
N TRP A 154 -4.55 22.47 -35.08
CA TRP A 154 -4.35 21.04 -34.78
C TRP A 154 -5.34 20.05 -35.38
N ASN A 155 -5.08 19.61 -36.61
CA ASN A 155 -5.55 18.38 -37.31
C ASN A 155 -4.92 18.42 -38.71
N PHE A 156 -4.61 17.29 -39.36
CA PHE A 156 -4.03 17.26 -40.72
C PHE A 156 -4.82 16.33 -41.67
N VAL A 157 -5.08 16.79 -42.91
CA VAL A 157 -5.45 15.95 -44.06
C VAL A 157 -4.60 16.37 -45.26
N ARG A 158 -3.87 15.43 -45.86
CA ARG A 158 -3.17 15.60 -47.14
C ARG A 158 -4.15 15.29 -48.28
N ASN A 159 -4.69 16.36 -48.88
CA ASN A 159 -5.35 16.48 -50.19
C ASN A 159 -6.51 15.55 -50.64
N ASN A 160 -7.58 16.25 -51.06
CA ASN A 160 -8.48 15.96 -52.18
C ASN A 160 -9.56 14.87 -52.01
N SER A 161 -10.66 15.20 -51.34
CA SER A 161 -12.02 15.01 -51.88
C SER A 161 -13.08 15.44 -50.87
N THR A 162 -14.01 16.27 -51.35
CA THR A 162 -15.35 16.50 -50.80
C THR A 162 -16.03 15.19 -50.38
N THR A 163 -16.55 15.10 -49.14
CA THR A 163 -17.83 14.42 -48.84
C THR A 163 -18.21 14.51 -47.35
N GLU A 164 -19.44 15.00 -47.14
CA GLU A 164 -20.46 14.63 -46.14
C GLU A 164 -20.08 14.40 -44.67
N PHE A 165 -20.42 15.39 -43.85
CA PHE A 165 -20.44 15.30 -42.40
C PHE A 165 -21.78 14.71 -41.90
N SER A 166 -21.79 13.40 -41.65
CA SER A 166 -22.83 12.75 -40.84
C SER A 166 -22.19 11.86 -39.77
N ASN A 167 -22.81 11.83 -38.59
CA ASN A 167 -22.41 11.20 -37.33
C ASN A 167 -21.45 12.01 -36.44
N ILE A 168 -22.07 12.73 -35.49
CA ILE A 168 -21.43 13.60 -34.50
C ILE A 168 -20.65 12.75 -33.47
N ILE A 169 -19.42 12.37 -33.82
CA ILE A 169 -18.41 11.93 -32.86
C ILE A 169 -17.74 13.19 -32.31
N ARG A 170 -18.10 13.59 -31.09
CA ARG A 170 -17.64 14.83 -30.43
C ARG A 170 -16.18 14.73 -29.97
N ARG A 171 -15.24 15.33 -30.72
CA ARG A 171 -13.90 15.74 -30.26
C ARG A 171 -13.37 16.95 -31.06
N GLY A 172 -13.41 18.14 -30.45
CA GLY A 172 -12.72 19.30 -31.01
C GLY A 172 -12.81 20.56 -30.14
N ALA A 173 -11.73 20.88 -29.43
CA ALA A 173 -11.35 22.23 -29.02
C ALA A 173 -9.91 22.25 -28.47
N LEU A 174 -9.50 21.17 -27.80
CA LEU A 174 -8.21 21.00 -27.18
C LEU A 174 -7.73 19.57 -27.45
N ALA A 175 -6.53 19.42 -27.99
CA ALA A 175 -6.01 18.12 -28.39
C ALA A 175 -5.98 17.15 -27.20
N SER A 176 -6.36 15.89 -27.42
CA SER A 176 -6.55 14.92 -26.33
C SER A 176 -5.32 14.05 -26.05
N ASN A 177 -4.29 14.15 -26.90
CA ASN A 177 -3.04 13.41 -26.79
C ASN A 177 -1.93 14.05 -27.63
N PRO A 178 -0.62 13.94 -27.27
CA PRO A 178 0.48 14.40 -28.09
C PRO A 178 0.61 13.70 -29.43
N SER A 179 0.04 12.52 -29.65
CA SER A 179 0.08 11.87 -30.97
C SER A 179 -0.66 12.66 -32.05
N GLU A 180 -1.66 13.43 -31.63
CA GLU A 180 -2.30 14.42 -32.50
C GLU A 180 -1.22 15.39 -33.02
N PHE A 181 -0.03 15.45 -32.36
CA PHE A 181 1.12 16.37 -32.53
C PHE A 181 2.25 16.03 -33.46
N SER A 182 2.12 14.91 -34.15
CA SER A 182 3.13 14.44 -35.09
C SER A 182 3.49 15.43 -36.22
N GLU A 183 2.53 16.15 -36.79
CA GLU A 183 2.73 16.91 -38.03
C GLU A 183 2.81 18.44 -37.86
N SER A 184 3.04 18.95 -36.65
CA SER A 184 3.02 20.41 -36.43
C SER A 184 4.35 20.98 -35.94
N GLY A 185 5.44 20.23 -36.09
CA GLY A 185 6.79 20.65 -35.70
C GLY A 185 7.32 21.87 -36.48
N HIS A 186 6.68 22.24 -37.59
CA HIS A 186 7.02 23.44 -38.38
C HIS A 186 6.24 24.68 -37.98
N ILE A 187 5.30 24.60 -37.04
CA ILE A 187 4.52 25.74 -36.56
C ILE A 187 5.34 26.52 -35.53
N VAL A 188 5.57 27.80 -35.77
CA VAL A 188 6.38 28.70 -34.93
C VAL A 188 5.63 29.97 -34.57
N VAL A 189 6.04 30.61 -33.47
CA VAL A 189 5.50 31.89 -33.03
C VAL A 189 6.49 33.01 -33.39
N PRO A 190 6.04 34.19 -33.89
CA PRO A 190 6.89 35.34 -34.16
C PRO A 190 7.67 35.82 -32.93
N SER A 191 8.88 36.34 -33.14
CA SER A 191 9.78 36.80 -32.06
C SER A 191 9.45 38.20 -31.50
N ILE A 192 8.38 38.86 -31.97
CA ILE A 192 8.08 40.25 -31.61
C ILE A 192 7.21 40.29 -30.35
N PRO A 193 7.63 41.00 -29.28
CA PRO A 193 6.77 41.28 -28.15
C PRO A 193 5.83 42.43 -28.51
N SER A 194 4.61 42.13 -28.97
CA SER A 194 3.60 43.17 -29.18
C SER A 194 2.83 43.42 -27.89
N SER A 195 3.04 44.62 -27.34
CA SER A 195 2.40 45.24 -26.18
C SER A 195 0.88 45.45 -26.29
N SER A 196 0.20 44.72 -27.17
CA SER A 196 -1.26 44.79 -27.41
C SER A 196 -1.96 43.43 -27.29
N MET A 197 -1.28 42.42 -26.74
CA MET A 197 -1.79 41.04 -26.79
C MET A 197 -2.51 40.65 -25.51
N ARG A 198 -3.79 40.27 -25.65
CA ARG A 198 -4.52 39.55 -24.60
C ARG A 198 -4.10 38.06 -24.57
N PRO A 199 -3.77 37.51 -23.40
CA PRO A 199 -3.42 36.10 -23.23
C PRO A 199 -4.62 35.19 -23.56
N LEU A 200 -4.35 33.98 -24.04
CA LEU A 200 -5.38 32.94 -24.11
C LEU A 200 -5.82 32.61 -22.69
N ASN A 201 -7.12 32.59 -22.44
CA ASN A 201 -7.63 32.22 -21.12
C ASN A 201 -8.73 31.17 -21.22
N THR A 202 -8.69 30.20 -20.32
CA THR A 202 -9.75 29.20 -20.16
C THR A 202 -10.69 29.70 -19.06
N LEU A 203 -11.90 30.13 -19.44
CA LEU A 203 -12.87 30.66 -18.48
C LEU A 203 -14.25 30.05 -18.76
N GLY A 204 -14.84 29.42 -17.74
CA GLY A 204 -16.18 28.81 -17.84
C GLY A 204 -16.26 27.65 -18.84
N GLY A 205 -15.19 26.86 -18.99
CA GLY A 205 -15.16 25.76 -19.95
C GLY A 205 -15.12 26.21 -21.41
N SER A 206 -14.72 27.45 -21.68
CA SER A 206 -14.47 28.00 -23.03
C SER A 206 -13.11 28.69 -23.07
N LEU A 207 -12.43 28.57 -24.20
CA LEU A 207 -11.21 29.28 -24.53
C LEU A 207 -11.59 30.65 -25.07
N GLN A 208 -11.13 31.70 -24.41
CA GLN A 208 -11.31 33.08 -24.85
C GLN A 208 -10.00 33.56 -25.45
N ALA A 209 -10.06 34.11 -26.66
CA ALA A 209 -8.93 34.69 -27.33
C ALA A 209 -9.39 35.88 -28.16
N GLU A 210 -8.62 36.96 -28.20
CA GLU A 210 -8.88 38.04 -29.16
C GLU A 210 -8.14 37.69 -30.45
N ARG A 211 -8.88 37.29 -31.49
CA ARG A 211 -8.30 36.80 -32.76
C ARG A 211 -9.02 37.38 -33.95
N ARG A 212 -8.29 37.48 -35.06
CA ARG A 212 -8.87 37.93 -36.33
C ARG A 212 -9.65 36.78 -36.94
N ILE A 213 -10.86 37.07 -37.42
CA ILE A 213 -11.67 36.10 -38.13
C ILE A 213 -11.67 36.46 -39.61
N TYR A 214 -11.43 35.46 -40.43
CA TYR A 214 -11.47 35.56 -41.87
C TYR A 214 -12.58 34.67 -42.39
N THR A 215 -13.49 35.22 -43.18
CA THR A 215 -14.53 34.44 -43.88
C THR A 215 -14.13 34.33 -45.34
N ASP A 216 -14.02 33.10 -45.84
CA ASP A 216 -13.70 32.87 -47.25
C ASP A 216 -14.92 33.13 -48.16
N SER A 217 -14.72 33.04 -49.48
CA SER A 217 -15.79 33.24 -50.48
C SER A 217 -16.91 32.20 -50.40
N SER A 218 -16.73 31.10 -49.67
CA SER A 218 -17.75 30.06 -49.46
C SER A 218 -18.59 30.31 -48.20
N GLY A 219 -18.27 31.34 -47.41
CA GLY A 219 -18.92 31.64 -46.14
C GLY A 219 -18.32 30.87 -44.95
N GLN A 220 -17.21 30.16 -45.13
CA GLN A 220 -16.51 29.45 -44.05
C GLN A 220 -15.65 30.42 -43.25
N CYS A 221 -15.85 30.46 -41.93
CA CYS A 221 -15.06 31.30 -41.03
C CYS A 221 -13.79 30.58 -40.57
N PHE A 222 -12.70 31.33 -40.45
CA PHE A 222 -11.39 30.89 -39.99
C PHE A 222 -10.89 31.82 -38.88
N VAL A 223 -10.47 31.27 -37.75
CA VAL A 223 -9.72 32.00 -36.72
C VAL A 223 -8.26 32.03 -37.12
N ILE A 224 -7.71 33.23 -37.34
CA ILE A 224 -6.29 33.42 -37.63
C ILE A 224 -5.52 33.35 -36.32
N LEU A 225 -4.58 32.42 -36.24
CA LEU A 225 -3.65 32.24 -35.14
C LEU A 225 -2.43 33.14 -35.29
N GLN A 226 -1.72 33.33 -34.18
CA GLN A 226 -0.50 34.12 -34.13
C GLN A 226 0.73 33.34 -34.61
N CYS A 227 0.59 32.03 -34.82
CA CYS A 227 1.65 31.18 -35.34
C CYS A 227 1.68 31.12 -36.89
N HIS A 228 2.87 30.87 -37.43
CA HIS A 228 3.14 30.67 -38.86
C HIS A 228 3.97 29.41 -39.09
N THR A 229 4.25 29.08 -40.35
CA THR A 229 5.14 27.95 -40.68
C THR A 229 6.58 28.42 -40.84
N ASN A 230 7.55 27.53 -40.63
CA ASN A 230 8.97 27.82 -40.84
C ASN A 230 9.32 28.20 -42.29
N ASP A 231 8.53 27.75 -43.28
CA ASP A 231 8.88 27.85 -44.70
C ASP A 231 8.42 29.18 -45.34
N SER A 232 7.49 29.91 -44.72
CA SER A 232 7.05 31.22 -45.22
C SER A 232 6.50 32.11 -44.10
N LEU A 233 7.08 33.30 -43.92
CA LEU A 233 6.56 34.34 -43.00
C LEU A 233 5.24 34.96 -43.48
N ASP A 234 4.94 34.83 -44.78
CA ASP A 234 3.76 35.43 -45.39
C ASP A 234 2.48 34.62 -45.14
N GLN A 235 2.58 33.33 -44.84
CA GLN A 235 1.39 32.50 -44.60
C GLN A 235 1.01 32.45 -43.13
N VAL A 236 -0.25 32.74 -42.83
CA VAL A 236 -0.80 32.65 -41.47
C VAL A 236 -1.57 31.34 -41.29
N VAL A 237 -1.54 30.81 -40.07
CA VAL A 237 -2.27 29.59 -39.71
C VAL A 237 -3.71 29.95 -39.33
N GLY A 238 -4.69 29.45 -40.08
CA GLY A 238 -6.11 29.61 -39.81
C GLY A 238 -6.77 28.32 -39.34
N ILE A 239 -7.71 28.39 -38.38
CA ILE A 239 -8.53 27.24 -37.97
C ILE A 239 -9.98 27.46 -38.41
N PRO A 240 -10.59 26.54 -39.18
CA PRO A 240 -11.99 26.63 -39.55
C PRO A 240 -12.90 26.50 -38.32
N VAL A 241 -13.82 27.45 -38.20
CA VAL A 241 -14.82 27.55 -37.13
C VAL A 241 -16.19 27.87 -37.72
N ALA A 242 -17.25 27.52 -36.99
CA ALA A 242 -18.62 27.95 -37.29
C ALA A 242 -19.12 28.89 -36.19
N ALA A 243 -19.70 30.02 -36.58
CA ALA A 243 -20.37 30.91 -35.64
C ALA A 243 -21.64 30.23 -35.08
N GLN A 244 -21.86 30.30 -33.77
CA GLN A 244 -23.10 29.81 -33.18
C GLN A 244 -24.25 30.80 -33.41
N PRO A 245 -25.49 30.34 -33.65
CA PRO A 245 -26.61 31.24 -33.93
C PRO A 245 -27.00 32.19 -32.78
N GLU A 246 -26.68 31.83 -31.54
CA GLU A 246 -27.24 32.45 -30.32
C GLU A 246 -26.32 33.50 -29.65
N GLY A 247 -25.16 33.82 -30.25
CA GLY A 247 -24.27 34.83 -29.69
C GLY A 247 -23.24 35.35 -30.69
N TYR A 248 -23.19 36.67 -30.87
CA TYR A 248 -22.04 37.36 -31.44
C TYR A 248 -20.82 36.94 -30.59
N ASP A 249 -19.78 36.39 -31.21
CA ASP A 249 -18.49 36.02 -30.60
C ASP A 249 -18.31 34.55 -30.13
N ASN A 250 -19.35 33.69 -30.22
CA ASN A 250 -19.22 32.27 -29.90
C ASN A 250 -18.96 31.43 -31.17
N TYR A 251 -17.84 30.70 -31.18
CA TYR A 251 -17.39 29.92 -32.32
C TYR A 251 -17.14 28.47 -31.91
N ILE A 252 -17.62 27.52 -32.70
CA ILE A 252 -17.31 26.10 -32.51
C ILE A 252 -16.26 25.69 -33.53
N ARG A 253 -15.25 24.94 -33.08
CA ARG A 253 -14.29 24.31 -33.97
C ARG A 253 -14.96 23.15 -34.73
N LEU A 254 -14.86 23.18 -36.06
CA LEU A 254 -15.43 22.13 -36.89
C LEU A 254 -14.64 20.82 -36.73
N LEU A 255 -15.35 19.72 -36.54
CA LEU A 255 -14.78 18.40 -36.29
C LEU A 255 -14.02 17.89 -37.52
N GLY A 256 -12.84 17.29 -37.34
CA GLY A 256 -12.05 16.74 -38.46
C GLY A 256 -11.39 17.80 -39.36
N CYS A 257 -11.65 19.08 -39.10
CA CYS A 257 -11.06 20.15 -39.88
C CYS A 257 -9.65 20.53 -39.37
N SER A 258 -8.72 20.53 -40.32
CA SER A 258 -7.31 20.82 -40.14
C SER A 258 -7.04 22.32 -40.10
N TYR A 259 -5.88 22.73 -39.59
CA TYR A 259 -5.45 24.11 -39.83
C TYR A 259 -5.23 24.31 -41.34
N VAL A 260 -5.46 25.53 -41.81
CA VAL A 260 -5.29 25.92 -43.22
C VAL A 260 -4.27 27.05 -43.28
N LEU A 261 -3.38 27.00 -44.27
CA LEU A 261 -2.45 28.10 -44.55
C LEU A 261 -3.16 29.12 -45.44
N LEU A 262 -3.30 30.33 -44.94
CA LEU A 262 -3.96 31.44 -45.64
C LEU A 262 -2.91 32.44 -46.14
N GLN A 263 -3.07 32.92 -47.38
CA GLN A 263 -2.20 33.96 -47.97
C GLN A 263 -2.66 35.36 -47.53
N PRO A 264 -1.75 36.30 -47.25
CA PRO A 264 -2.08 37.52 -46.53
C PRO A 264 -2.50 38.63 -47.49
N SER A 265 -3.76 38.62 -47.93
CA SER A 265 -4.44 39.83 -48.40
C SER A 265 -5.53 40.21 -47.40
N ILE A 266 -5.14 40.38 -46.13
CA ILE A 266 -6.06 40.55 -44.99
C ILE A 266 -5.80 41.90 -44.34
N SER A 267 -6.23 42.95 -45.03
CA SER A 267 -6.36 44.32 -44.51
C SER A 267 -7.79 44.63 -44.02
N GLN A 268 -8.66 43.62 -43.86
CA GLN A 268 -10.06 43.79 -43.50
C GLN A 268 -10.55 42.98 -42.28
N ALA A 269 -9.73 42.10 -41.69
CA ALA A 269 -10.14 41.33 -40.51
C ALA A 269 -9.81 42.09 -39.21
N ASN A 270 -10.85 42.62 -38.56
CA ASN A 270 -10.71 43.21 -37.23
C ASN A 270 -10.50 42.10 -36.18
N PRO A 271 -9.65 42.31 -35.16
CA PRO A 271 -9.62 41.46 -33.98
C PRO A 271 -11.04 41.39 -33.39
N GLN A 272 -11.51 40.17 -33.13
CA GLN A 272 -12.76 39.93 -32.41
C GLN A 272 -12.40 39.08 -31.19
N ASP A 273 -13.03 39.38 -30.06
CA ASP A 273 -13.01 38.45 -28.94
C ASP A 273 -13.77 37.20 -29.40
N ILE A 274 -13.12 36.06 -29.41
CA ILE A 274 -13.71 34.77 -29.77
C ILE A 274 -13.80 33.88 -28.54
N ARG A 275 -14.89 33.14 -28.43
CA ARG A 275 -15.09 32.12 -27.41
C ARG A 275 -15.28 30.77 -28.07
N ILE A 276 -14.34 29.85 -27.82
CA ILE A 276 -14.40 28.47 -28.30
C ILE A 276 -14.70 27.54 -27.10
N PRO A 277 -15.87 26.88 -27.02
CA PRO A 277 -16.17 25.98 -25.91
C PRO A 277 -15.22 24.78 -25.88
N ILE A 278 -14.62 24.53 -24.73
CA ILE A 278 -13.62 23.47 -24.46
C ILE A 278 -14.31 22.14 -24.10
N ARG A 279 -15.51 22.20 -23.52
CA ARG A 279 -16.26 21.01 -23.08
C ARG A 279 -17.62 20.93 -23.76
N HIS A 280 -17.93 19.79 -24.37
CA HIS A 280 -19.32 19.38 -24.53
C HIS A 280 -19.79 18.78 -23.20
N SER A 281 -20.57 19.54 -22.44
CA SER A 281 -21.57 18.94 -21.56
C SER A 281 -22.56 18.18 -22.44
N ASN A 282 -22.86 16.94 -22.05
CA ASN A 282 -24.02 16.26 -22.59
C ASN A 282 -25.26 17.10 -22.32
N ALA A 283 -26.14 17.16 -23.31
CA ALA A 283 -27.31 17.99 -23.33
C ALA A 283 -28.21 17.75 -22.12
N GLN A 284 -28.56 18.87 -21.45
CA GLN A 284 -29.80 19.21 -20.75
C GLN A 284 -29.45 20.05 -19.53
N GLU A 285 -29.51 21.38 -19.65
CA GLU A 285 -29.96 22.27 -18.57
C GLU A 285 -30.18 23.68 -19.15
N GLU A 286 -31.37 24.22 -18.88
CA GLU A 286 -31.94 25.47 -19.37
C GLU A 286 -31.11 26.72 -18.98
N GLU A 287 -31.25 27.76 -19.80
CA GLU A 287 -30.71 29.11 -19.62
C GLU A 287 -30.80 29.61 -18.16
N SER A 288 -29.64 29.95 -17.57
CA SER A 288 -29.55 30.68 -16.30
C SER A 288 -29.19 32.14 -16.58
N LEU A 289 -30.16 33.05 -16.38
CA LEU A 289 -29.98 34.50 -16.36
C LEU A 289 -28.96 34.89 -15.29
N ARG A 290 -27.86 35.55 -15.68
CA ARG A 290 -26.84 36.08 -14.77
C ARG A 290 -27.23 37.49 -14.29
N PHE A 291 -27.20 37.74 -12.98
CA PHE A 291 -27.38 39.06 -12.36
C PHE A 291 -26.14 39.40 -11.53
N GLY A 292 -25.56 40.59 -11.73
CA GLY A 292 -24.37 41.09 -10.99
C GLY A 292 -24.56 42.50 -10.40
N PHE A 293 -23.59 42.97 -9.62
CA PHE A 293 -23.55 44.31 -9.02
C PHE A 293 -22.54 45.23 -9.75
N PHE A 294 -22.72 46.55 -9.68
CA PHE A 294 -21.81 47.58 -10.18
C PHE A 294 -21.75 48.70 -9.16
N ILE A 295 -20.56 49.19 -8.75
CA ILE A 295 -20.45 50.21 -7.70
C ILE A 295 -20.05 51.54 -8.33
N ASP A 296 -20.99 52.47 -8.38
CA ASP A 296 -20.76 53.84 -8.82
C ASP A 296 -20.29 54.69 -7.63
N ASN A 297 -18.97 54.94 -7.57
CA ASN A 297 -18.36 55.74 -6.53
C ASN A 297 -18.55 57.25 -6.80
N GLY A 298 -19.75 57.75 -6.52
CA GLY A 298 -20.14 59.15 -6.75
C GLY A 298 -19.46 60.18 -5.84
N LEU A 299 -18.62 59.76 -4.90
CA LEU A 299 -17.92 60.61 -3.93
C LEU A 299 -16.54 61.09 -4.41
N GLY A 300 -16.04 60.61 -5.57
CA GLY A 300 -14.72 60.96 -6.08
C GLY A 300 -13.56 60.21 -5.39
N GLU A 301 -12.32 60.62 -5.65
CA GLU A 301 -11.06 59.92 -5.26
C GLU A 301 -10.87 59.69 -3.74
N ASP A 302 -11.73 60.26 -2.89
CA ASP A 302 -11.56 60.26 -1.43
C ASP A 302 -11.81 58.89 -0.75
N LEU A 303 -12.58 57.99 -1.38
CA LEU A 303 -12.89 56.66 -0.85
C LEU A 303 -12.37 55.57 -1.78
N GLN A 304 -11.42 54.77 -1.30
CA GLN A 304 -10.81 53.68 -2.05
C GLN A 304 -11.26 52.31 -1.52
N ILE A 305 -11.50 51.37 -2.43
CA ILE A 305 -11.74 49.97 -2.05
C ILE A 305 -10.44 49.39 -1.50
N SER A 306 -10.45 49.06 -0.20
CA SER A 306 -9.31 48.47 0.50
C SER A 306 -9.31 46.94 0.41
N GLU A 307 -10.47 46.30 0.58
CA GLU A 307 -10.64 44.84 0.49
C GLU A 307 -12.02 44.52 -0.10
N ALA A 308 -12.14 43.41 -0.83
CA ALA A 308 -13.44 42.89 -1.26
C ALA A 308 -13.42 41.36 -1.26
N ILE A 309 -14.55 40.75 -0.90
CA ILE A 309 -14.70 39.28 -0.86
C ILE A 309 -15.98 38.89 -1.60
N PRO A 310 -15.88 37.99 -2.61
CA PRO A 310 -14.67 37.33 -3.13
C PRO A 310 -13.74 38.26 -3.93
N GLN A 311 -12.42 38.19 -3.70
CA GLN A 311 -11.43 39.02 -4.41
C GLN A 311 -11.43 38.80 -5.94
N GLN A 312 -11.85 37.62 -6.40
CA GLN A 312 -11.93 37.24 -7.81
C GLN A 312 -12.98 38.06 -8.61
N ASN A 313 -13.82 38.82 -7.92
CA ASN A 313 -14.90 39.62 -8.51
C ASN A 313 -14.55 41.11 -8.67
N LEU A 314 -13.35 41.54 -8.25
CA LEU A 314 -12.91 42.94 -8.39
C LEU A 314 -12.27 43.16 -9.76
N VAL A 315 -12.80 44.10 -10.55
CA VAL A 315 -12.25 44.49 -11.86
C VAL A 315 -12.05 46.02 -11.89
N GLY A 316 -10.84 46.48 -11.60
CA GLY A 316 -10.53 47.93 -11.53
C GLY A 316 -10.97 48.59 -10.22
N THR A 317 -11.06 49.92 -10.21
CA THR A 317 -11.40 50.74 -9.01
C THR A 317 -12.90 50.76 -8.67
N ASP A 318 -13.79 50.47 -9.63
CA ASP A 318 -15.23 50.76 -9.50
C ASP A 318 -16.17 49.61 -9.95
N ILE A 319 -15.67 48.46 -10.40
CA ILE A 319 -16.53 47.41 -11.00
C ILE A 319 -16.40 46.06 -10.27
N LEU A 320 -17.53 45.55 -9.78
CA LEU A 320 -17.62 44.33 -8.96
C LEU A 320 -18.68 43.33 -9.49
N ILE A 321 -18.30 42.51 -10.47
CA ILE A 321 -19.23 41.60 -11.14
C ILE A 321 -19.22 40.21 -10.47
N THR A 322 -20.37 39.76 -9.98
CA THR A 322 -20.57 38.39 -9.48
C THR A 322 -21.15 37.51 -10.58
N ASN A 323 -20.40 36.50 -11.03
CA ASN A 323 -20.91 35.46 -11.93
C ASN A 323 -21.38 34.28 -11.09
N ASP A 324 -22.68 34.17 -10.81
CA ASP A 324 -23.19 32.93 -10.22
C ASP A 324 -24.50 32.45 -10.85
N ASN A 325 -24.42 31.23 -11.41
CA ASN A 325 -25.49 30.52 -12.13
C ASN A 325 -26.23 29.50 -11.25
N THR A 326 -25.94 29.42 -9.94
CA THR A 326 -26.50 28.36 -9.11
C THR A 326 -27.96 28.64 -8.73
N ARG A 327 -28.89 27.78 -9.18
CA ARG A 327 -30.25 27.62 -8.60
C ARG A 327 -30.25 26.99 -7.19
N SER A 328 -29.11 26.96 -6.48
CA SER A 328 -29.12 26.62 -5.07
C SER A 328 -29.67 27.83 -4.33
N GLY A 329 -30.74 27.70 -3.56
CA GLY A 329 -31.34 28.76 -2.72
C GLY A 329 -30.40 29.27 -1.61
N ARG A 330 -29.22 29.74 -1.98
CA ARG A 330 -28.19 30.32 -1.12
C ARG A 330 -28.12 31.82 -1.44
N LEU A 331 -28.27 32.64 -0.40
CA LEU A 331 -28.02 34.07 -0.43
C LEU A 331 -26.61 34.35 -0.97
N HIS A 332 -26.53 35.06 -2.09
CA HIS A 332 -25.26 35.51 -2.65
C HIS A 332 -24.84 36.80 -1.97
N ARG A 333 -23.67 36.81 -1.34
CA ARG A 333 -23.17 37.96 -0.55
C ARG A 333 -21.84 38.46 -1.08
N LEU A 334 -21.78 39.75 -1.37
CA LEU A 334 -20.57 40.48 -1.72
C LEU A 334 -20.18 41.40 -0.57
N TRP A 335 -18.91 41.38 -0.20
CA TRP A 335 -18.35 42.20 0.87
C TRP A 335 -17.37 43.18 0.27
N VAL A 336 -17.46 44.45 0.64
CA VAL A 336 -16.57 45.50 0.15
C VAL A 336 -16.22 46.41 1.32
N MET A 337 -14.92 46.69 1.50
CA MET A 337 -14.42 47.57 2.53
C MET A 337 -13.81 48.82 1.90
N PHE A 338 -14.30 49.99 2.27
CA PHE A 338 -13.79 51.28 1.78
C PHE A 338 -12.96 51.97 2.85
N ARG A 339 -11.83 52.55 2.43
CA ARG A 339 -10.94 53.33 3.28
C ARG A 339 -10.84 54.75 2.73
N HIS A 340 -10.87 55.72 3.64
CA HIS A 340 -10.64 57.11 3.30
C HIS A 340 -9.13 57.42 3.24
N GLU A 341 -8.69 58.09 2.18
CA GLU A 341 -7.26 58.23 1.85
C GLU A 341 -6.50 59.16 2.82
N GLN A 342 -7.15 60.20 3.35
CA GLN A 342 -6.48 61.28 4.09
C GLN A 342 -6.65 61.26 5.62
N ASN A 343 -7.36 60.29 6.24
CA ASN A 343 -7.69 60.37 7.69
C ASN A 343 -7.48 59.08 8.51
N GLU A 344 -7.32 59.24 9.83
CA GLU A 344 -7.29 58.17 10.85
C GLU A 344 -8.66 57.51 11.15
N SER A 345 -9.70 57.83 10.38
CA SER A 345 -11.05 57.33 10.60
C SER A 345 -11.25 55.84 10.26
N ASN A 346 -12.31 55.28 10.82
CA ASN A 346 -12.67 53.88 10.64
C ASN A 346 -13.03 53.54 9.19
N ASN A 347 -12.85 52.28 8.78
CA ASN A 347 -13.19 51.84 7.43
C ASN A 347 -14.71 51.61 7.33
N PHE A 348 -15.29 51.87 6.16
CA PHE A 348 -16.67 51.47 5.86
C PHE A 348 -16.70 50.04 5.35
N VAL A 349 -17.74 49.30 5.72
CA VAL A 349 -18.00 47.95 5.25
C VAL A 349 -19.38 47.93 4.62
N LEU A 350 -19.45 47.52 3.36
CA LEU A 350 -20.66 47.34 2.59
C LEU A 350 -20.86 45.85 2.32
N VAL A 351 -22.03 45.35 2.67
CA VAL A 351 -22.47 43.98 2.38
C VAL A 351 -23.64 44.07 1.41
N LEU A 352 -23.53 43.39 0.27
CA LEU A 352 -24.59 43.32 -0.75
C LEU A 352 -25.08 41.88 -0.81
N GLU A 353 -26.36 41.65 -0.53
CA GLU A 353 -26.99 40.33 -0.56
C GLU A 353 -28.04 40.26 -1.67
N ARG A 354 -28.09 39.15 -2.42
CA ARG A 354 -29.14 38.91 -3.42
C ARG A 354 -30.09 37.83 -2.93
N ASP A 355 -31.38 38.15 -2.87
CA ASP A 355 -32.43 37.16 -2.66
C ASP A 355 -32.84 36.53 -4.00
N CYS A 356 -32.75 35.21 -4.08
CA CYS A 356 -33.05 34.43 -5.28
C CYS A 356 -34.41 33.73 -5.23
N HIS A 357 -35.25 33.99 -4.22
CA HIS A 357 -36.55 33.31 -4.06
C HIS A 357 -37.73 33.97 -4.80
N GLU A 358 -37.67 35.24 -5.18
CA GLU A 358 -38.78 35.95 -5.85
C GLU A 358 -38.63 36.05 -7.37
N ARG A 359 -39.76 36.07 -8.10
CA ARG A 359 -39.81 36.26 -9.57
C ARG A 359 -39.22 37.59 -10.05
N LYS A 360 -39.00 38.56 -9.14
CA LYS A 360 -38.23 39.77 -9.38
C LYS A 360 -36.99 39.73 -8.48
N PRO A 361 -35.76 39.83 -9.02
CA PRO A 361 -34.56 39.84 -8.21
C PRO A 361 -34.56 41.10 -7.33
N GLN A 362 -34.38 40.94 -6.02
CA GLN A 362 -34.19 42.04 -5.06
C GLN A 362 -32.76 41.98 -4.50
N ALA A 363 -32.15 43.15 -4.32
CA ALA A 363 -30.85 43.31 -3.69
C ALA A 363 -31.04 43.95 -2.30
N LEU A 364 -30.58 43.25 -1.27
CA LEU A 364 -30.44 43.76 0.09
C LEU A 364 -29.02 44.30 0.26
N TYR A 365 -28.86 45.31 1.10
CA TYR A 365 -27.55 45.87 1.37
C TYR A 365 -27.44 46.46 2.78
N HIS A 366 -26.24 46.41 3.32
CA HIS A 366 -25.93 46.72 4.72
C HIS A 366 -24.64 47.52 4.80
N VAL A 367 -24.67 48.67 5.48
CA VAL A 367 -23.54 49.59 5.65
C VAL A 367 -23.14 49.62 7.12
N MET A 368 -21.86 49.37 7.38
CA MET A 368 -21.28 49.30 8.73
C MET A 368 -19.92 49.99 8.76
N VAL A 369 -19.35 50.12 9.95
CA VAL A 369 -18.00 50.67 10.17
C VAL A 369 -17.17 49.68 10.97
N CYS A 370 -15.86 49.60 10.69
CA CYS A 370 -14.90 48.82 11.46
C CYS A 370 -13.60 49.59 11.70
N ASP A 371 -12.91 49.24 12.78
CA ASP A 371 -11.62 49.84 13.09
C ASP A 371 -10.58 49.41 12.05
N LYS A 372 -9.57 50.25 11.83
CA LYS A 372 -8.60 50.08 10.73
C LYS A 372 -7.84 48.75 10.75
N ALA A 373 -7.64 48.18 11.92
CA ALA A 373 -6.87 46.96 12.12
C ALA A 373 -7.63 45.67 11.73
N ILE A 374 -8.96 45.76 11.54
CA ILE A 374 -9.80 44.60 11.28
C ILE A 374 -9.92 44.36 9.78
N THR A 375 -9.70 43.10 9.39
CA THR A 375 -9.79 42.65 8.00
C THR A 375 -11.23 42.26 7.62
N LEU A 376 -11.55 42.34 6.34
CA LEU A 376 -12.89 42.03 5.83
C LEU A 376 -13.24 40.53 6.00
N GLU A 377 -12.24 39.65 6.00
CA GLU A 377 -12.43 38.20 6.21
C GLU A 377 -12.82 37.88 7.66
N GLU A 378 -12.25 38.60 8.64
CA GLU A 378 -12.58 38.47 10.05
C GLU A 378 -14.03 38.90 10.34
N ILE A 379 -14.47 39.96 9.67
CA ILE A 379 -15.85 40.43 9.70
C ILE A 379 -16.80 39.41 9.07
N LYS A 380 -16.49 38.93 7.86
CA LYS A 380 -17.32 37.95 7.13
C LYS A 380 -17.54 36.67 7.94
N ASN A 381 -16.50 36.16 8.60
CA ASN A 381 -16.58 34.93 9.39
C ASN A 381 -17.46 35.06 10.64
N ASN A 382 -17.67 36.28 11.13
CA ASN A 382 -18.49 36.55 12.32
C ASN A 382 -19.81 37.25 12.01
N PHE A 383 -20.08 37.60 10.76
CA PHE A 383 -21.25 38.36 10.37
C PHE A 383 -22.58 37.73 10.78
N ALA A 384 -22.66 36.39 10.79
CA ALA A 384 -23.84 35.63 11.22
C ALA A 384 -24.34 35.99 12.63
N LYS A 385 -23.48 36.59 13.46
CA LYS A 385 -23.75 36.97 14.86
C LYS A 385 -24.24 38.42 15.01
N VAL A 386 -24.14 39.24 13.97
CA VAL A 386 -24.69 40.62 13.96
C VAL A 386 -26.21 40.55 14.00
N SER A 387 -26.85 41.36 14.84
CA SER A 387 -28.31 41.38 14.99
C SER A 387 -29.00 41.79 13.68
N THR A 388 -30.22 41.31 13.45
CA THR A 388 -30.98 41.66 12.23
C THR A 388 -31.35 43.14 12.16
N SER A 389 -31.54 43.81 13.31
CA SER A 389 -31.78 45.26 13.38
C SER A 389 -30.55 46.08 12.99
N ASP A 390 -29.34 45.61 13.32
CA ASP A 390 -28.09 46.31 12.99
C ASP A 390 -27.61 46.05 11.56
N ARG A 391 -28.10 44.97 10.92
CA ARG A 391 -27.81 44.67 9.51
C ARG A 391 -28.47 45.67 8.57
N ASN A 392 -29.74 46.01 8.75
CA ASN A 392 -30.51 46.81 7.77
C ASN A 392 -30.22 48.33 7.78
N LYS A 393 -28.98 48.73 8.07
CA LYS A 393 -28.54 50.12 7.99
C LYS A 393 -28.03 50.41 6.58
N HIS A 394 -28.53 51.49 5.98
CA HIS A 394 -28.19 51.91 4.61
C HIS A 394 -27.30 53.14 4.55
N SER A 395 -26.98 53.71 5.72
CA SER A 395 -26.01 54.78 5.89
C SER A 395 -25.18 54.57 7.15
N ALA A 396 -23.96 55.09 7.14
CA ALA A 396 -23.06 55.06 8.28
C ALA A 396 -22.12 56.27 8.25
N CYS A 397 -21.59 56.65 9.41
CA CYS A 397 -20.60 57.71 9.54
C CYS A 397 -19.35 57.15 10.20
N ASN A 398 -18.19 57.26 9.54
CA ASN A 398 -16.92 56.80 10.10
C ASN A 398 -16.25 57.83 11.03
N GLY A 399 -17.00 58.85 11.44
CA GLY A 399 -16.55 59.96 12.27
C GLY A 399 -16.03 61.17 11.48
N THR A 400 -15.72 61.00 10.18
CA THR A 400 -15.24 62.09 9.31
C THR A 400 -16.13 62.33 8.11
N ILE A 401 -16.71 61.27 7.55
CA ILE A 401 -17.58 61.32 6.38
C ILE A 401 -18.83 60.51 6.70
N GLY A 402 -20.00 61.00 6.28
CA GLY A 402 -21.21 60.19 6.21
C GLY A 402 -21.30 59.55 4.84
N LEU A 403 -21.62 58.25 4.81
CA LEU A 403 -21.84 57.48 3.59
C LEU A 403 -23.29 57.02 3.55
N GLU A 404 -23.98 57.33 2.47
CA GLU A 404 -25.31 56.80 2.15
C GLU A 404 -25.20 55.94 0.89
N VAL A 405 -25.82 54.77 0.91
CA VAL A 405 -25.75 53.81 -0.21
C VAL A 405 -27.14 53.60 -0.77
N THR A 406 -27.26 53.62 -2.10
CA THR A 406 -28.51 53.30 -2.80
C THR A 406 -28.27 52.24 -3.86
N VAL A 407 -29.25 51.37 -4.12
CA VAL A 407 -29.13 50.29 -5.11
C VAL A 407 -30.33 50.31 -6.06
N SER A 408 -30.07 50.39 -7.37
CA SER A 408 -31.06 50.40 -8.45
C SER A 408 -30.80 49.27 -9.45
N LEU A 409 -31.84 48.71 -10.08
CA LEU A 409 -31.67 47.74 -11.17
C LEU A 409 -31.65 48.47 -12.52
N GLU A 410 -30.52 48.47 -13.20
CA GLU A 410 -30.30 49.16 -14.48
C GLU A 410 -29.87 48.16 -15.58
N ARG A 411 -29.93 48.55 -16.87
CA ARG A 411 -29.56 47.67 -18.01
C ARG A 411 -28.48 48.30 -18.90
N PRO A 412 -27.19 48.29 -18.49
CA PRO A 412 -26.10 48.73 -19.34
C PRO A 412 -25.74 47.61 -20.34
N GLY A 413 -26.61 47.34 -21.33
CA GLY A 413 -26.40 46.30 -22.36
C GLY A 413 -27.48 45.21 -22.43
N LYS A 414 -27.11 43.97 -22.83
CA LYS A 414 -28.04 42.83 -23.03
C LYS A 414 -28.47 42.08 -21.76
N GLN A 415 -27.95 42.42 -20.56
CA GLN A 415 -28.34 41.78 -19.29
C GLN A 415 -28.63 42.82 -18.18
N PRO A 416 -29.58 42.55 -17.26
CA PRO A 416 -29.89 43.42 -16.11
C PRO A 416 -28.83 43.34 -14.98
N MET A 417 -28.43 44.49 -14.43
CA MET A 417 -27.44 44.61 -13.35
C MET A 417 -27.91 45.54 -12.23
N PHE A 418 -27.50 45.27 -10.99
CA PHE A 418 -27.75 46.15 -9.84
C PHE A 418 -26.63 47.20 -9.71
N VAL A 419 -26.97 48.47 -9.89
CA VAL A 419 -26.07 49.62 -9.73
C VAL A 419 -26.17 50.14 -8.30
N VAL A 420 -25.05 50.17 -7.60
CA VAL A 420 -24.87 50.60 -6.21
C VAL A 420 -24.21 51.97 -6.22
N ARG A 421 -24.92 53.03 -5.84
CA ARG A 421 -24.37 54.40 -5.81
C ARG A 421 -23.98 54.78 -4.40
N LEU A 422 -22.75 55.26 -4.24
CA LEU A 422 -22.22 55.82 -2.99
C LEU A 422 -22.43 57.33 -3.00
N LEU A 423 -23.19 57.85 -2.02
CA LEU A 423 -23.58 59.24 -1.91
C LEU A 423 -23.10 59.85 -0.58
N PRO A 424 -22.84 61.17 -0.53
CA PRO A 424 -22.51 61.85 0.72
C PRO A 424 -23.71 61.85 1.67
N GLY A 425 -23.54 61.25 2.84
CA GLY A 425 -24.52 61.18 3.91
C GLY A 425 -24.28 62.23 5.00
N GLY A 426 -25.31 62.51 5.82
CA GLY A 426 -25.22 63.48 6.92
C GLY A 426 -24.36 63.00 8.10
N GLU A 427 -23.75 63.93 8.84
CA GLU A 427 -22.83 63.67 9.97
C GLU A 427 -23.44 62.86 11.14
N ARG A 428 -24.77 62.67 11.18
CA ARG A 428 -25.50 61.94 12.24
C ARG A 428 -26.17 60.66 11.75
N ALA A 429 -25.46 59.83 10.99
CA ALA A 429 -25.94 58.50 10.60
C ALA A 429 -25.86 57.51 11.78
N ASP A 430 -26.92 56.73 12.00
CA ASP A 430 -26.99 55.71 13.05
C ASP A 430 -26.02 54.56 12.72
N THR A 431 -24.80 54.61 13.25
CA THR A 431 -23.67 53.78 12.80
C THR A 431 -23.49 52.54 13.67
N TYR A 432 -23.36 51.37 13.06
CA TYR A 432 -22.98 50.14 13.76
C TYR A 432 -21.48 49.86 13.58
N ASN A 433 -20.73 49.83 14.69
CA ASN A 433 -19.30 49.47 14.69
C ASN A 433 -19.13 47.98 15.04
N ILE A 434 -18.68 47.19 14.06
CA ILE A 434 -18.54 45.74 14.18
C ILE A 434 -17.34 45.28 15.03
N THR A 435 -16.37 46.17 15.28
CA THR A 435 -15.17 45.91 16.08
C THR A 435 -15.50 45.42 17.49
N ASN A 436 -16.46 46.09 18.15
CA ASN A 436 -16.81 45.79 19.54
C ASN A 436 -17.44 44.39 19.70
N MET A 437 -18.21 43.95 18.70
CA MET A 437 -18.81 42.62 18.69
C MET A 437 -17.76 41.51 18.49
N LEU A 438 -16.82 41.73 17.56
CA LEU A 438 -15.72 40.79 17.32
C LEU A 438 -14.89 40.55 18.59
N LEU A 439 -14.58 41.63 19.32
CA LEU A 439 -13.82 41.56 20.58
C LEU A 439 -14.55 40.76 21.67
N GLN A 440 -15.85 41.03 21.87
CA GLN A 440 -16.66 40.31 22.85
C GLN A 440 -16.75 38.81 22.52
N HIS A 441 -16.94 38.48 21.25
CA HIS A 441 -17.08 37.09 20.83
C HIS A 441 -15.76 36.31 20.87
N GLN A 442 -14.64 36.97 20.61
CA GLN A 442 -13.32 36.37 20.79
C GLN A 442 -13.09 35.97 22.25
N GLN A 443 -13.50 36.81 23.21
CA GLN A 443 -13.41 36.50 24.64
C GLN A 443 -14.28 35.29 25.02
N GLU A 444 -15.52 35.22 24.53
CA GLU A 444 -16.41 34.07 24.77
C GLU A 444 -15.83 32.77 24.21
N THR A 445 -15.25 32.81 23.01
CA THR A 445 -14.64 31.64 22.37
C THR A 445 -13.40 31.17 23.13
N GLN A 446 -12.58 32.10 23.62
CA GLN A 446 -11.43 31.78 24.46
C GLN A 446 -11.86 31.10 25.77
N ILE A 447 -12.93 31.59 26.40
CA ILE A 447 -13.49 30.99 27.61
C ILE A 447 -14.00 29.56 27.31
N MET A 448 -14.75 29.36 26.23
CA MET A 448 -15.26 28.04 25.86
C MET A 448 -14.15 27.04 25.51
N ASN A 449 -13.09 27.48 24.84
CA ASN A 449 -11.92 26.65 24.56
C ASN A 449 -11.14 26.31 25.84
N ALA A 450 -11.06 27.24 26.79
CA ALA A 450 -10.47 26.99 28.11
C ALA A 450 -11.30 25.94 28.90
N PHE A 451 -12.62 26.00 28.86
CA PHE A 451 -13.47 24.96 29.46
C PHE A 451 -13.31 23.60 28.77
N HIS A 452 -13.26 23.57 27.44
CA HIS A 452 -13.08 22.32 26.71
C HIS A 452 -11.73 21.64 27.01
N THR A 453 -10.66 22.43 27.03
CA THR A 453 -9.31 21.95 27.39
C THR A 453 -9.24 21.51 28.85
N TYR A 454 -9.88 22.23 29.77
CA TYR A 454 -10.03 21.82 31.16
C TYR A 454 -10.74 20.47 31.30
N HIS A 455 -11.89 20.28 30.64
CA HIS A 455 -12.63 19.01 30.71
C HIS A 455 -11.83 17.83 30.13
N GLN A 456 -11.16 18.03 28.99
CA GLN A 456 -10.27 17.00 28.43
C GLN A 456 -9.11 16.64 29.37
N ALA A 457 -8.53 17.62 30.06
CA ALA A 457 -7.47 17.39 31.03
C ALA A 457 -7.98 16.61 32.25
N VAL A 458 -9.18 16.93 32.75
CA VAL A 458 -9.82 16.22 33.86
C VAL A 458 -10.12 14.77 33.49
N ASP A 459 -10.60 14.49 32.29
CA ASP A 459 -10.88 13.11 31.86
C ASP A 459 -9.60 12.29 31.68
N LYS A 460 -8.55 12.89 31.08
CA LYS A 460 -7.21 12.27 31.03
C LYS A 460 -6.65 12.00 32.43
N ALA A 461 -6.83 12.93 33.37
CA ALA A 461 -6.38 12.76 34.75
C ALA A 461 -7.10 11.58 35.44
N LYS A 462 -8.43 11.43 35.24
CA LYS A 462 -9.20 10.29 35.76
C LYS A 462 -8.73 8.96 35.17
N ASP A 463 -8.46 8.89 33.88
CA ASP A 463 -7.99 7.67 33.23
C ASP A 463 -6.56 7.30 33.65
N LEU A 464 -5.69 8.30 33.80
CA LEU A 464 -4.36 8.11 34.39
C LEU A 464 -4.46 7.61 35.84
N GLN A 465 -5.35 8.17 36.65
CA GLN A 465 -5.55 7.73 38.04
C GLN A 465 -6.02 6.26 38.11
N LYS A 466 -6.93 5.84 37.22
CA LYS A 466 -7.33 4.42 37.09
C LYS A 466 -6.15 3.55 36.69
N SER A 467 -5.31 4.02 35.76
CA SER A 467 -4.12 3.30 35.30
C SER A 467 -3.08 3.14 36.43
N VAL A 468 -2.83 4.20 37.20
CA VAL A 468 -1.96 4.17 38.39
C VAL A 468 -2.47 3.15 39.39
N LYS A 469 -3.75 3.20 39.76
CA LYS A 469 -4.34 2.27 40.73
C LYS A 469 -4.25 0.80 40.27
N ARG A 470 -4.40 0.54 38.97
CA ARG A 470 -4.20 -0.81 38.40
C ARG A 470 -2.74 -1.26 38.50
N LYS A 471 -1.80 -0.36 38.25
CA LYS A 471 -0.35 -0.65 38.34
C LYS A 471 0.09 -0.85 39.78
N GLU A 472 -0.39 -0.04 40.73
CA GLU A 472 -0.16 -0.22 42.16
C GLU A 472 -0.67 -1.60 42.62
N LEU A 473 -1.89 -1.98 42.24
CA LEU A 473 -2.43 -3.31 42.58
C LEU A 473 -1.59 -4.45 41.99
N LYS A 474 -1.04 -4.27 40.78
CA LYS A 474 -0.14 -5.25 40.16
C LYS A 474 1.19 -5.31 40.90
N LEU A 475 1.74 -4.15 41.30
CA LEU A 475 2.97 -4.06 42.07
C LEU A 475 2.82 -4.75 43.43
N ASP A 476 1.73 -4.53 44.15
CA ASP A 476 1.45 -5.19 45.43
C ASP A 476 1.39 -6.72 45.29
N ARG A 477 0.78 -7.23 44.19
CA ARG A 477 0.77 -8.67 43.91
C ARG A 477 2.18 -9.19 43.67
N MET A 478 2.98 -8.45 42.90
CA MET A 478 4.37 -8.83 42.61
C MET A 478 5.23 -8.80 43.88
N LEU A 479 5.07 -7.80 44.75
CA LEU A 479 5.79 -7.73 46.03
C LEU A 479 5.41 -8.89 46.96
N LYS A 480 4.13 -9.30 46.99
CA LYS A 480 3.70 -10.50 47.73
C LYS A 480 4.32 -11.78 47.17
N GLN A 481 4.31 -11.93 45.85
CA GLN A 481 4.96 -13.07 45.19
C GLN A 481 6.47 -13.09 45.46
N LEU A 482 7.12 -11.92 45.46
CA LEU A 482 8.54 -11.81 45.76
C LEU A 482 8.83 -12.22 47.20
N ALA A 483 8.03 -11.78 48.17
CA ALA A 483 8.17 -12.21 49.57
C ALA A 483 7.97 -13.72 49.75
N GLU A 484 7.00 -14.32 49.04
CA GLU A 484 6.76 -15.77 49.04
C GLU A 484 7.95 -16.54 48.44
N ILE A 485 8.53 -16.03 47.35
CA ILE A 485 9.74 -16.60 46.74
C ILE A 485 10.93 -16.47 47.69
N GLU A 486 11.11 -15.32 48.37
CA GLU A 486 12.18 -15.13 49.35
C GLU A 486 12.06 -16.10 50.53
N GLU A 487 10.84 -16.35 51.01
CA GLU A 487 10.59 -17.35 52.05
C GLU A 487 10.93 -18.77 51.57
N GLN A 488 10.52 -19.13 50.35
CA GLN A 488 10.90 -20.40 49.73
C GLN A 488 12.42 -20.53 49.56
N MET A 489 13.13 -19.44 49.20
CA MET A 489 14.58 -19.45 49.11
C MET A 489 15.25 -19.72 50.46
N ILE A 490 14.71 -19.21 51.57
CA ILE A 490 15.21 -19.49 52.92
C ILE A 490 15.01 -20.97 53.28
N ILE A 491 13.83 -21.53 52.96
CA ILE A 491 13.54 -22.96 53.19
C ILE A 491 14.50 -23.83 52.37
N LEU A 492 14.63 -23.54 51.07
CA LEU A 492 15.54 -24.26 50.16
C LEU A 492 17.01 -24.12 50.57
N ALA A 493 17.42 -22.97 51.11
CA ALA A 493 18.77 -22.78 51.63
C ALA A 493 19.05 -23.66 52.85
N ASN A 494 18.07 -23.80 53.76
CA ASN A 494 18.16 -24.69 54.91
C ASN A 494 18.18 -26.17 54.49
N GLU A 495 17.36 -26.56 53.51
CA GLU A 495 17.41 -27.91 52.94
C GLU A 495 18.73 -28.19 52.25
N ARG A 496 19.26 -27.24 51.47
CA ARG A 496 20.58 -27.34 50.85
C ARG A 496 21.68 -27.52 51.90
N PHE A 497 21.60 -26.82 53.04
CA PHE A 497 22.55 -27.01 54.14
C PHE A 497 22.47 -28.42 54.73
N LYS A 498 21.25 -28.94 54.94
CA LYS A 498 21.05 -30.34 55.39
C LYS A 498 21.59 -31.34 54.37
N LEU A 499 21.27 -31.16 53.09
CA LEU A 499 21.73 -32.03 52.00
C LEU A 499 23.24 -32.00 51.84
N ARG A 500 23.91 -30.86 52.00
CA ARG A 500 25.38 -30.79 52.00
C ARG A 500 26.02 -31.57 53.14
N LYS A 501 25.38 -31.60 54.31
CA LYS A 501 25.85 -32.43 55.42
C LYS A 501 25.74 -33.91 55.06
N VAL A 502 24.59 -34.33 54.54
CA VAL A 502 24.35 -35.71 54.06
C VAL A 502 25.32 -36.08 52.93
N GLU A 503 25.57 -35.19 51.98
CA GLU A 503 26.52 -35.38 50.89
C GLU A 503 27.95 -35.58 51.42
N LYS A 504 28.37 -34.79 52.41
CA LYS A 504 29.69 -34.94 53.03
C LYS A 504 29.82 -36.28 53.76
N ASP A 505 28.78 -36.70 54.46
CA ASP A 505 28.76 -37.99 55.16
C ASP A 505 28.75 -39.15 54.14
N ALA A 506 27.91 -39.08 53.11
CA ALA A 506 27.83 -40.07 52.05
C ALA A 506 29.11 -40.15 51.19
N THR A 507 29.79 -39.04 50.93
CA THR A 507 31.09 -39.04 50.21
C THR A 507 32.21 -39.64 51.05
N SER A 508 32.20 -39.41 52.37
CA SER A 508 33.09 -40.10 53.31
C SER A 508 32.83 -41.61 53.31
N ASP A 509 31.57 -42.03 53.37
CA ASP A 509 31.20 -43.45 53.39
C ASP A 509 31.48 -44.12 52.04
N LEU A 510 31.23 -43.44 50.92
CA LEU A 510 31.64 -43.90 49.59
C LEU A 510 33.15 -44.02 49.45
N ALA A 511 33.93 -43.13 50.07
CA ALA A 511 35.39 -43.25 50.05
C ALA A 511 35.87 -44.49 50.82
N LYS A 512 35.24 -44.80 51.97
CA LYS A 512 35.49 -46.04 52.72
C LYS A 512 35.10 -47.27 51.89
N LEU A 513 33.88 -47.29 51.36
CA LEU A 513 33.38 -48.40 50.53
C LEU A 513 34.22 -48.58 49.25
N ARG A 514 34.72 -47.51 48.63
CA ARG A 514 35.64 -47.62 47.49
C ARG A 514 36.99 -48.22 47.89
N SER A 515 37.50 -47.87 49.06
CA SER A 515 38.73 -48.49 49.59
C SER A 515 38.53 -49.98 49.82
N GLU A 516 37.42 -50.36 50.47
CA GLU A 516 37.06 -51.76 50.72
C GLU A 516 36.78 -52.51 49.41
N SER A 517 36.05 -51.91 48.47
CA SER A 517 35.81 -52.48 47.13
C SER A 517 37.12 -52.70 46.39
N SER A 518 38.07 -51.76 46.47
CA SER A 518 39.39 -51.92 45.84
C SER A 518 40.19 -53.06 46.46
N GLU A 519 40.10 -53.25 47.79
CA GLU A 519 40.73 -54.38 48.48
C GLU A 519 40.07 -55.72 48.16
N LEU A 520 38.74 -55.73 48.07
CA LEU A 520 37.96 -56.89 47.65
C LEU A 520 38.19 -57.22 46.18
N GLU A 521 38.35 -56.25 45.29
CA GLU A 521 38.71 -56.46 43.89
C GLU A 521 40.12 -57.03 43.76
N ARG A 522 41.10 -56.53 44.52
CA ARG A 522 42.45 -57.12 44.57
C ARG A 522 42.41 -58.56 45.09
N SER A 523 41.60 -58.81 46.13
CA SER A 523 41.43 -60.14 46.70
C SER A 523 40.68 -61.08 45.75
N SER A 524 39.62 -60.61 45.10
CA SER A 524 38.84 -61.32 44.08
C SER A 524 39.69 -61.63 42.86
N ALA A 525 40.50 -60.68 42.38
CA ALA A 525 41.46 -60.92 41.31
C ALA A 525 42.50 -61.98 41.70
N ALA A 526 43.00 -61.97 42.95
CA ALA A 526 43.87 -63.02 43.47
C ALA A 526 43.16 -64.39 43.58
N TYR A 527 41.89 -64.42 43.98
CA TYR A 527 41.06 -65.63 44.00
C TYR A 527 40.74 -66.12 42.58
N LEU A 528 40.52 -65.22 41.63
CA LEU A 528 40.25 -65.53 40.22
C LEU A 528 41.51 -66.04 39.54
N ASP A 529 42.68 -65.49 39.85
CA ASP A 529 43.97 -65.99 39.38
C ASP A 529 44.25 -67.38 39.97
N ARG A 530 43.99 -67.57 41.26
CA ARG A 530 44.06 -68.88 41.91
C ARG A 530 43.06 -69.87 41.34
N ALA A 531 41.83 -69.44 41.04
CA ALA A 531 40.80 -70.24 40.40
C ALA A 531 41.17 -70.58 38.95
N LYS A 532 41.76 -69.66 38.18
CA LYS A 532 42.31 -69.92 36.83
C LYS A 532 43.49 -70.88 36.89
N THR A 533 44.35 -70.78 37.90
CA THR A 533 45.48 -71.69 38.09
C THR A 533 44.99 -73.09 38.49
N LEU A 534 43.97 -73.18 39.34
CA LEU A 534 43.31 -74.43 39.70
C LEU A 534 42.50 -75.01 38.54
N GLN A 535 41.81 -74.17 37.76
CA GLN A 535 41.10 -74.53 36.54
C GLN A 535 42.07 -75.07 35.49
N GLN A 536 43.22 -74.43 35.26
CA GLN A 536 44.27 -74.95 34.37
C GLN A 536 44.82 -76.29 34.86
N ARG A 537 45.08 -76.45 36.17
CA ARG A 537 45.51 -77.74 36.74
C ARG A 537 44.44 -78.83 36.61
N PHE A 538 43.18 -78.46 36.78
CA PHE A 538 42.05 -79.37 36.67
C PHE A 538 41.75 -79.75 35.21
N ASP A 539 41.81 -78.81 34.27
CA ASP A 539 41.63 -79.03 32.84
C ASP A 539 42.75 -79.92 32.25
N ILE A 540 43.96 -79.87 32.83
CA ILE A 540 45.06 -80.80 32.51
C ILE A 540 44.76 -82.24 32.99
N GLN A 541 43.95 -82.41 34.05
CA GLN A 541 43.64 -83.72 34.63
C GLN A 541 42.28 -84.31 34.21
N HIS A 542 41.24 -83.52 33.96
CA HIS A 542 39.85 -84.00 33.95
C HIS A 542 38.87 -83.37 32.93
N GLY A 543 39.24 -82.33 32.16
CA GLY A 543 38.37 -81.68 31.15
C GLY A 543 37.26 -80.75 31.72
N PRO A 544 36.68 -79.81 30.91
CA PRO A 544 35.91 -78.66 31.42
C PRO A 544 34.43 -78.96 31.77
N MET A 545 33.91 -78.33 32.86
CA MET A 545 32.60 -78.62 33.49
C MET A 545 31.50 -77.55 33.24
N THR A 546 30.27 -78.01 32.99
CA THR A 546 29.03 -77.27 32.66
C THR A 546 28.19 -76.86 33.90
N VAL A 547 28.60 -75.84 34.68
CA VAL A 547 27.81 -75.36 35.85
C VAL A 547 27.41 -73.87 35.77
N ALA A 548 27.79 -73.16 34.70
CA ALA A 548 27.59 -71.71 34.60
C ALA A 548 26.15 -71.23 34.31
N LYS A 549 25.17 -72.13 34.09
CA LYS A 549 23.84 -71.73 33.58
C LYS A 549 22.84 -71.29 34.68
N ASN A 550 22.95 -71.81 35.91
CA ASN A 550 21.88 -71.66 36.91
C ASN A 550 22.04 -70.46 37.87
N LYS A 551 23.19 -69.77 37.88
CA LYS A 551 23.41 -68.58 38.75
C LYS A 551 23.03 -67.25 38.11
N PHE A 552 22.84 -67.23 36.79
CA PHE A 552 22.45 -66.03 36.05
C PHE A 552 20.98 -65.68 36.28
N GLU A 553 20.13 -66.71 36.48
CA GLU A 553 18.69 -66.55 36.71
C GLU A 553 18.40 -65.95 38.11
N ASP A 554 19.12 -66.37 39.16
CA ASP A 554 18.95 -65.85 40.53
C ASP A 554 19.33 -64.36 40.67
N TRP A 555 20.31 -63.88 39.89
CA TRP A 555 20.73 -62.48 39.92
C TRP A 555 19.73 -61.55 39.22
N THR A 556 19.05 -62.05 38.18
CA THR A 556 18.02 -61.28 37.49
C THR A 556 16.82 -61.01 38.40
N ASP A 557 16.46 -61.90 39.31
CA ASP A 557 15.24 -61.76 40.13
C ASP A 557 15.34 -60.62 41.18
N GLU A 558 16.54 -60.34 41.69
CA GLU A 558 16.79 -59.33 42.72
C GLU A 558 16.83 -57.90 42.15
N ALA A 559 17.41 -57.73 40.96
CA ALA A 559 17.45 -56.44 40.25
C ALA A 559 16.05 -55.93 39.85
N THR A 560 15.06 -56.82 39.69
CA THR A 560 13.67 -56.50 39.32
C THR A 560 12.96 -55.78 40.44
N LYS A 561 13.16 -56.24 41.68
CA LYS A 561 12.48 -55.73 42.86
C LYS A 561 12.92 -54.31 43.20
N GLU A 562 14.19 -53.99 42.95
CA GLU A 562 14.73 -52.65 43.21
C GLU A 562 14.25 -51.61 42.18
N MET A 563 14.08 -52.00 40.91
CA MET A 563 13.57 -51.10 39.86
C MET A 563 12.05 -50.86 39.96
N LEU A 564 11.26 -51.83 40.43
CA LEU A 564 9.79 -51.72 40.54
C LEU A 564 9.32 -50.80 41.69
N GLY A 565 10.13 -50.57 42.74
CA GLY A 565 9.74 -49.80 43.92
C GLY A 565 9.63 -48.28 43.75
N LYS A 566 9.90 -47.73 42.56
CA LYS A 566 10.00 -46.28 42.30
C LYS A 566 8.92 -45.70 41.37
N TRP A 567 7.86 -46.46 41.01
CA TRP A 567 6.95 -46.08 39.92
C TRP A 567 5.43 -46.09 40.22
N ASP A 568 4.70 -45.29 39.44
CA ASP A 568 3.26 -44.96 39.53
C ASP A 568 2.35 -46.20 39.28
N PRO A 569 1.35 -46.48 40.14
CA PRO A 569 0.50 -47.67 40.06
C PRO A 569 -0.30 -47.87 38.76
N LYS A 570 -0.52 -46.84 37.93
CA LYS A 570 -1.37 -46.97 36.72
C LYS A 570 -0.76 -47.78 35.58
N PHE A 571 0.54 -48.08 35.61
CA PHE A 571 1.24 -48.89 34.60
C PHE A 571 1.50 -50.36 35.02
N HIS A 572 1.07 -50.75 36.23
CA HIS A 572 1.47 -52.02 36.86
C HIS A 572 0.72 -53.28 36.38
N GLU A 573 -0.56 -53.19 36.00
CA GLU A 573 -1.37 -54.39 35.70
C GLU A 573 -1.03 -55.07 34.36
N ALA A 574 -0.58 -54.32 33.36
CA ALA A 574 -0.26 -54.87 32.04
C ALA A 574 1.06 -55.67 32.02
N TYR A 575 2.06 -55.22 32.79
CA TYR A 575 3.39 -55.83 32.88
C TYR A 575 3.41 -57.17 33.64
N LEU A 576 2.51 -57.33 34.62
CA LEU A 576 2.42 -58.51 35.48
C LEU A 576 1.77 -59.73 34.80
N SER A 577 1.29 -59.61 33.55
CA SER A 577 0.58 -60.67 32.82
C SER A 577 1.47 -61.57 31.96
N ILE A 578 2.73 -61.19 31.70
CA ILE A 578 3.67 -61.93 30.83
C ILE A 578 4.35 -63.05 31.62
N SER A 579 4.19 -64.33 31.31
CA SER A 579 4.67 -65.42 32.20
C SER A 579 6.20 -65.51 32.38
N ASN A 580 6.99 -65.01 31.43
CA ASN A 580 8.46 -65.10 31.46
C ASN A 580 9.10 -63.82 32.04
N LEU A 581 9.83 -63.98 33.16
CA LEU A 581 10.52 -62.89 33.87
C LEU A 581 11.55 -62.17 32.98
N SER A 582 12.34 -62.92 32.20
CA SER A 582 13.37 -62.37 31.31
C SER A 582 12.76 -61.53 30.18
N HIS A 583 11.59 -61.92 29.67
CA HIS A 583 10.84 -61.11 28.69
C HIS A 583 10.29 -59.82 29.32
N ARG A 584 9.79 -59.87 30.56
CA ARG A 584 9.34 -58.67 31.29
C ARG A 584 10.47 -57.67 31.47
N PHE A 585 11.65 -58.16 31.85
CA PHE A 585 12.83 -57.34 32.02
C PHE A 585 13.27 -56.66 30.73
N LEU A 586 13.28 -57.42 29.63
CA LEU A 586 13.70 -56.89 28.34
C LEU A 586 12.72 -55.81 27.84
N LEU A 587 11.41 -56.03 28.00
CA LEU A 587 10.37 -55.04 27.71
C LEU A 587 10.51 -53.80 28.60
N LEU A 588 10.76 -53.98 29.90
CA LEU A 588 10.93 -52.89 30.84
C LEU A 588 12.17 -52.05 30.51
N ALA A 589 13.31 -52.71 30.29
CA ALA A 589 14.57 -52.07 29.93
C ALA A 589 14.44 -51.29 28.61
N ALA A 590 13.71 -51.83 27.62
CA ALA A 590 13.39 -51.12 26.38
C ALA A 590 12.47 -49.91 26.61
N ALA A 591 11.45 -50.02 27.46
CA ALA A 591 10.52 -48.93 27.76
C ALA A 591 11.16 -47.77 28.55
N ILE A 592 12.06 -48.09 29.50
CA ILE A 592 12.71 -47.08 30.35
C ILE A 592 14.02 -46.53 29.77
N GLY A 593 14.59 -47.18 28.75
CA GLY A 593 15.82 -46.70 28.12
C GLY A 593 17.12 -47.16 28.78
N HIS A 594 17.07 -48.22 29.58
CA HIS A 594 18.24 -48.66 30.34
C HIS A 594 19.13 -49.57 29.48
N GLU A 595 20.04 -48.97 28.73
CA GLU A 595 20.84 -49.64 27.69
C GLU A 595 21.76 -50.77 28.17
N PRO A 596 22.52 -50.67 29.29
CA PRO A 596 23.48 -51.72 29.64
C PRO A 596 22.85 -53.11 29.93
N PRO A 597 21.83 -53.24 30.80
CA PRO A 597 21.09 -54.49 31.02
C PRO A 597 20.31 -54.93 29.79
N PHE A 598 19.78 -53.99 29.01
CA PHE A 598 19.10 -54.31 27.75
C PHE A 598 20.04 -55.04 26.80
N ARG A 599 21.25 -54.51 26.60
CA ARG A 599 22.25 -55.08 25.70
C ARG A 599 22.79 -56.43 26.16
N GLU A 600 22.98 -56.60 27.47
CA GLU A 600 23.43 -57.87 28.05
C GLU A 600 22.38 -58.98 27.86
N LEU A 601 21.10 -58.67 28.11
CA LEU A 601 20.00 -59.63 27.96
C LEU A 601 19.64 -59.90 26.49
N ALA A 602 19.62 -58.86 25.65
CA ALA A 602 19.34 -59.00 24.21
C ALA A 602 20.45 -59.71 23.43
N GLY A 603 21.69 -59.68 23.94
CA GLY A 603 22.83 -60.42 23.37
C GLY A 603 22.87 -61.92 23.75
N GLY A 604 22.01 -62.36 24.67
CA GLY A 604 21.86 -63.77 25.05
C GLY A 604 20.94 -64.56 24.12
N SER A 605 20.66 -65.81 24.47
CA SER A 605 19.73 -66.71 23.73
C SER A 605 18.23 -66.34 23.89
N ILE A 606 17.91 -65.09 24.25
CA ILE A 606 16.55 -64.60 24.51
C ILE A 606 15.97 -64.06 23.20
N SER A 607 14.75 -64.47 22.85
CA SER A 607 14.07 -63.95 21.65
C SER A 607 13.75 -62.47 21.80
N ILE A 608 14.09 -61.67 20.78
CA ILE A 608 13.69 -60.26 20.69
C ILE A 608 12.29 -60.06 20.09
N ASP A 609 11.70 -61.13 19.54
CA ASP A 609 10.32 -61.15 19.02
C ASP A 609 9.33 -61.35 20.18
N ILE A 610 9.24 -60.34 21.03
CA ILE A 610 8.34 -60.29 22.18
C ILE A 610 7.54 -58.99 22.16
N ALA A 611 6.27 -59.08 22.54
CA ALA A 611 5.36 -57.95 22.55
C ALA A 611 4.55 -57.87 23.85
N THR A 612 4.09 -56.66 24.20
CA THR A 612 3.14 -56.46 25.29
C THR A 612 1.74 -56.95 24.90
N ARG A 613 0.80 -56.96 25.87
CA ARG A 613 -0.61 -57.29 25.61
C ARG A 613 -1.26 -56.39 24.55
N ASP A 614 -0.79 -55.16 24.43
CA ASP A 614 -1.27 -54.20 23.43
C ASP A 614 -0.56 -54.35 22.07
N GLY A 615 0.21 -55.43 21.88
CA GLY A 615 0.92 -55.72 20.63
C GLY A 615 2.22 -54.94 20.45
N ARG A 616 2.68 -54.18 21.46
CA ARG A 616 3.89 -53.37 21.31
C ARG A 616 5.15 -54.24 21.45
N SER A 617 5.87 -54.40 20.34
CA SER A 617 7.21 -55.01 20.32
C SER A 617 8.25 -54.18 21.09
N LEU A 618 9.43 -54.76 21.32
CA LEU A 618 10.55 -54.04 21.97
C LEU A 618 10.92 -52.75 21.24
N ILE A 619 10.95 -52.79 19.91
CA ILE A 619 11.31 -51.62 19.08
C ILE A 619 10.21 -50.55 19.16
N ASN A 620 8.93 -50.94 19.26
CA ASN A 620 7.83 -50.01 19.53
C ASN A 620 7.98 -49.33 20.90
N LEU A 621 8.30 -50.09 21.96
CA LEU A 621 8.49 -49.52 23.29
C LEU A 621 9.68 -48.56 23.36
N ALA A 622 10.82 -48.96 22.77
CA ALA A 622 12.00 -48.11 22.70
C ALA A 622 11.75 -46.85 21.86
N ALA A 623 10.97 -46.96 20.77
CA ALA A 623 10.59 -45.83 19.95
C ALA A 623 9.59 -44.88 20.63
N CYS A 624 8.63 -45.43 21.40
CA CYS A 624 7.72 -44.64 22.25
C CYS A 624 8.46 -43.81 23.30
N GLY A 625 9.57 -44.34 23.83
CA GLY A 625 10.37 -43.69 24.89
C GLY A 625 11.53 -42.83 24.40
N GLY A 626 11.80 -42.81 23.09
CA GLY A 626 12.89 -42.03 22.51
C GLY A 626 14.28 -42.64 22.69
N HIS A 627 14.37 -43.93 22.97
CA HIS A 627 15.60 -44.60 23.39
C HIS A 627 16.44 -45.05 22.19
N GLY A 628 17.02 -44.09 21.44
CA GLY A 628 17.71 -44.34 20.18
C GLY A 628 18.81 -45.40 20.21
N ARG A 629 19.57 -45.53 21.31
CA ARG A 629 20.60 -46.60 21.45
C ARG A 629 20.01 -48.00 21.51
N ILE A 630 18.86 -48.14 22.17
CA ILE A 630 18.13 -49.40 22.25
C ILE A 630 17.50 -49.73 20.90
N VAL A 631 16.89 -48.74 20.22
CA VAL A 631 16.38 -48.91 18.86
C VAL A 631 17.49 -49.35 17.90
N GLN A 632 18.66 -48.73 17.97
CA GLN A 632 19.82 -49.11 17.16
C GLN A 632 20.27 -50.55 17.43
N THR A 633 20.33 -50.94 18.70
CA THR A 633 20.69 -52.31 19.10
C THR A 633 19.68 -53.32 18.57
N LEU A 634 18.38 -53.04 18.69
CA LEU A 634 17.30 -53.88 18.19
C LEU A 634 17.34 -54.05 16.66
N LEU A 635 17.60 -52.98 15.91
CA LEU A 635 17.76 -53.03 14.45
C LEU A 635 18.95 -53.91 14.04
N ILE A 636 20.09 -53.81 14.75
CA ILE A 636 21.26 -54.66 14.52
C ILE A 636 20.96 -56.13 14.80
N LEU A 637 20.14 -56.41 15.82
CA LEU A 637 19.70 -57.77 16.16
C LEU A 637 18.60 -58.31 15.24
N GLY A 638 18.14 -57.53 14.25
CA GLY A 638 17.16 -57.96 13.26
C GLY A 638 15.71 -57.83 13.71
N ALA A 639 15.40 -56.92 14.64
CA ALA A 639 14.02 -56.57 14.96
C ALA A 639 13.29 -56.05 13.70
N ASP A 640 12.03 -56.45 13.52
CA ASP A 640 11.19 -55.96 12.44
C ASP A 640 10.91 -54.46 12.61
N ILE A 641 11.42 -53.67 11.67
CA ILE A 641 11.30 -52.21 11.65
C ILE A 641 9.85 -51.75 11.40
N GLU A 642 9.01 -52.61 10.83
CA GLU A 642 7.60 -52.34 10.54
C GLU A 642 6.65 -52.99 11.55
N ALA A 643 7.16 -53.54 12.66
CA ALA A 643 6.34 -54.19 13.67
C ALA A 643 5.26 -53.24 14.23
N THR A 644 3.99 -53.52 13.97
CA THR A 644 2.87 -52.67 14.43
C THR A 644 2.28 -53.15 15.74
N ASP A 645 1.85 -52.22 16.60
CA ASP A 645 1.02 -52.56 17.77
C ASP A 645 -0.45 -52.89 17.38
N ASN A 646 -1.30 -53.21 18.35
CA ASN A 646 -2.71 -53.60 18.08
C ASN A 646 -3.52 -52.48 17.40
N ASN A 647 -3.06 -51.22 17.45
CA ASN A 647 -3.70 -50.10 16.76
C ASN A 647 -3.09 -49.84 15.38
N GLY A 648 -2.16 -50.67 14.92
CA GLY A 648 -1.45 -50.48 13.66
C GLY A 648 -0.30 -49.47 13.76
N CYS A 649 0.09 -49.03 14.97
CA CYS A 649 1.18 -48.06 15.10
C CYS A 649 2.54 -48.74 14.92
N SER A 650 3.28 -48.37 13.87
CA SER A 650 4.67 -48.78 13.66
C SER A 650 5.65 -48.04 14.61
N PRO A 651 6.93 -48.45 14.69
CA PRO A 651 7.92 -47.76 15.49
C PRO A 651 8.14 -46.32 15.03
N LEU A 652 8.07 -46.09 13.70
CA LEU A 652 8.16 -44.75 13.13
C LEU A 652 6.98 -43.90 13.59
N ILE A 653 5.74 -44.40 13.45
CA ILE A 653 4.53 -43.72 13.95
C ILE A 653 4.66 -43.38 15.44
N SER A 654 5.11 -44.33 16.25
CA SER A 654 5.30 -44.13 17.69
C SER A 654 6.30 -43.01 17.98
N SER A 655 7.47 -43.03 17.34
CA SER A 655 8.48 -41.98 17.51
C SER A 655 7.96 -40.60 17.06
N CYS A 656 7.14 -40.54 15.99
CA CYS A 656 6.56 -39.30 15.50
C CYS A 656 5.42 -38.77 16.38
N ARG A 657 4.62 -39.65 16.98
CA ARG A 657 3.55 -39.30 17.93
C ARG A 657 4.09 -38.66 19.20
N TYR A 658 5.25 -39.10 19.68
CA TYR A 658 5.87 -38.60 20.91
C TYR A 658 7.03 -37.60 20.68
N GLY A 659 7.35 -37.30 19.41
CA GLY A 659 8.29 -36.23 19.05
C GLY A 659 9.77 -36.60 19.15
N HIS A 660 10.11 -37.89 19.12
CA HIS A 660 11.48 -38.37 19.25
C HIS A 660 12.23 -38.33 17.91
N ILE A 661 12.75 -37.16 17.55
CA ILE A 661 13.41 -36.92 16.25
C ILE A 661 14.61 -37.83 15.97
N ASP A 662 15.45 -38.11 16.97
CA ASP A 662 16.64 -38.93 16.78
C ASP A 662 16.27 -40.39 16.44
N VAL A 663 15.19 -40.88 17.05
CA VAL A 663 14.63 -42.21 16.75
C VAL A 663 13.97 -42.22 15.37
N ALA A 664 13.15 -41.21 15.06
CA ALA A 664 12.48 -41.11 13.76
C ALA A 664 13.52 -41.09 12.62
N ARG A 665 14.60 -40.34 12.78
CA ARG A 665 15.73 -40.30 11.84
C ARG A 665 16.39 -41.66 11.71
N LEU A 666 16.75 -42.28 12.84
CA LEU A 666 17.38 -43.59 12.84
C LEU A 666 16.54 -44.65 12.10
N LEU A 667 15.23 -44.65 12.31
CA LEU A 667 14.30 -45.58 11.65
C LEU A 667 14.21 -45.31 10.14
N LEU A 668 14.09 -44.04 9.72
CA LEU A 668 14.09 -43.68 8.30
C LEU A 668 15.41 -44.06 7.61
N ASP A 669 16.54 -43.83 8.26
CA ASP A 669 17.87 -44.19 7.76
C ASP A 669 18.02 -45.72 7.55
N HIS A 670 17.25 -46.53 8.30
CA HIS A 670 17.17 -47.99 8.16
C HIS A 670 16.02 -48.46 7.27
N GLY A 671 15.38 -47.55 6.53
CA GLY A 671 14.37 -47.89 5.52
C GLY A 671 12.95 -48.07 6.02
N ALA A 672 12.60 -47.51 7.19
CA ALA A 672 11.22 -47.51 7.67
C ALA A 672 10.27 -46.85 6.65
N ASN A 673 9.07 -47.40 6.49
CA ASN A 673 8.06 -46.87 5.57
C ASN A 673 7.54 -45.50 6.05
N ILE A 674 7.97 -44.44 5.37
CA ILE A 674 7.57 -43.06 5.68
C ILE A 674 6.05 -42.81 5.54
N GLU A 675 5.38 -43.62 4.71
CA GLU A 675 3.93 -43.61 4.47
C GLU A 675 3.20 -44.70 5.27
N ALA A 676 3.81 -45.25 6.32
CA ALA A 676 3.10 -46.15 7.23
C ALA A 676 1.80 -45.48 7.74
N SER A 677 0.78 -46.27 8.02
CA SER A 677 -0.49 -45.75 8.56
C SER A 677 -1.00 -46.67 9.65
N ASP A 678 -1.55 -46.10 10.72
CA ASP A 678 -2.26 -46.89 11.73
C ASP A 678 -3.64 -47.37 11.23
N ASN A 679 -4.37 -48.11 12.06
CA ASN A 679 -5.68 -48.67 11.68
C ASN A 679 -6.72 -47.60 11.32
N ASP A 680 -6.54 -46.35 11.79
CA ASP A 680 -7.39 -45.21 11.49
C ASP A 680 -6.87 -44.37 10.30
N GLY A 681 -5.83 -44.84 9.61
CA GLY A 681 -5.23 -44.20 8.45
C GLY A 681 -4.28 -43.04 8.81
N TRP A 682 -3.87 -42.91 10.07
CA TRP A 682 -2.98 -41.82 10.46
C TRP A 682 -1.53 -42.13 10.10
N SER A 683 -0.93 -41.25 9.28
CA SER A 683 0.48 -41.34 8.91
C SER A 683 1.42 -40.72 9.96
N PRO A 684 2.73 -41.03 9.95
CA PRO A 684 3.75 -40.35 10.75
C PRO A 684 3.67 -38.82 10.66
N LEU A 685 3.39 -38.29 9.46
CA LEU A 685 3.25 -36.85 9.25
C LEU A 685 2.00 -36.29 9.94
N ILE A 686 0.86 -36.98 9.87
CA ILE A 686 -0.36 -36.57 10.58
C ILE A 686 -0.12 -36.58 12.10
N PHE A 687 0.55 -37.60 12.63
CA PHE A 687 0.89 -37.66 14.07
C PHE A 687 1.77 -36.50 14.51
N SER A 688 2.91 -36.29 13.85
CA SER A 688 3.81 -35.17 14.21
C SER A 688 3.12 -33.81 14.12
N CYS A 689 2.25 -33.62 13.12
CA CYS A 689 1.45 -32.42 12.95
C CYS A 689 0.35 -32.25 14.01
N CYS A 690 -0.35 -33.33 14.39
CA CYS A 690 -1.40 -33.29 15.41
C CYS A 690 -0.84 -33.06 16.82
N TYR A 691 0.35 -33.56 17.12
CA TYR A 691 0.98 -33.42 18.44
C TYR A 691 1.97 -32.26 18.55
N GLY A 692 2.22 -31.52 17.46
CA GLY A 692 2.98 -30.26 17.50
C GLY A 692 4.50 -30.43 17.42
N HIS A 693 4.97 -31.54 16.86
CA HIS A 693 6.40 -31.85 16.76
C HIS A 693 7.00 -31.31 15.45
N THR A 694 7.29 -30.00 15.42
CA THR A 694 7.77 -29.28 14.23
C THR A 694 9.01 -29.89 13.59
N ASP A 695 10.01 -30.27 14.38
CA ASP A 695 11.27 -30.79 13.85
C ASP A 695 11.11 -32.19 13.24
N VAL A 696 10.20 -33.00 13.79
CA VAL A 696 9.84 -34.31 13.23
C VAL A 696 9.04 -34.14 11.94
N ALA A 697 8.06 -33.22 11.91
CA ALA A 697 7.32 -32.91 10.70
C ALA A 697 8.26 -32.44 9.57
N ARG A 698 9.25 -31.59 9.89
CA ARG A 698 10.29 -31.16 8.95
C ARG A 698 11.12 -32.34 8.44
N LEU A 699 11.59 -33.20 9.33
CA LEU A 699 12.35 -34.40 8.97
C LEU A 699 11.57 -35.27 7.97
N LEU A 700 10.29 -35.52 8.24
CA LEU A 700 9.44 -36.34 7.37
C LEU A 700 9.24 -35.69 5.99
N LEU A 701 8.92 -34.39 5.94
CA LEU A 701 8.75 -33.67 4.68
C LEU A 701 10.05 -33.59 3.87
N ASP A 702 11.20 -33.45 4.53
CA ASP A 702 12.52 -33.45 3.87
C ASP A 702 12.87 -34.84 3.30
N ASN A 703 12.33 -35.91 3.87
CA ASN A 703 12.46 -37.28 3.37
C ASN A 703 11.33 -37.69 2.41
N GLY A 704 10.50 -36.74 1.96
CA GLY A 704 9.50 -36.97 0.91
C GLY A 704 8.16 -37.51 1.38
N ALA A 705 7.80 -37.33 2.65
CA ALA A 705 6.46 -37.68 3.15
C ALA A 705 5.35 -36.96 2.36
N ASN A 706 4.26 -37.66 2.08
CA ASN A 706 3.10 -37.12 1.37
C ASN A 706 2.42 -36.04 2.22
N ILE A 707 2.61 -34.79 1.81
CA ILE A 707 2.09 -33.61 2.49
C ILE A 707 0.55 -33.56 2.54
N GLU A 708 -0.11 -34.21 1.57
CA GLU A 708 -1.58 -34.30 1.44
C GLU A 708 -2.11 -35.66 1.92
N ALA A 709 -1.34 -36.41 2.69
CA ALA A 709 -1.83 -37.64 3.32
C ALA A 709 -3.12 -37.35 4.12
N THR A 710 -4.07 -38.27 4.11
CA THR A 710 -5.33 -38.13 4.86
C THR A 710 -5.63 -39.39 5.64
N ASN A 711 -6.15 -39.23 6.86
CA ASN A 711 -6.66 -40.37 7.63
C ASN A 711 -8.04 -40.83 7.13
N ASN A 712 -8.62 -41.83 7.78
CA ASN A 712 -9.94 -42.39 7.40
C ASN A 712 -11.10 -41.39 7.53
N ASN A 713 -10.89 -40.27 8.24
CA ASN A 713 -11.85 -39.16 8.30
C ASN A 713 -11.58 -38.10 7.22
N GLY A 714 -10.62 -38.35 6.33
CA GLY A 714 -10.19 -37.47 5.26
C GLY A 714 -9.29 -36.32 5.71
N TRP A 715 -8.89 -36.24 6.99
CA TRP A 715 -8.20 -35.07 7.55
C TRP A 715 -6.71 -35.06 7.21
N SER A 716 -6.24 -33.94 6.66
CA SER A 716 -4.83 -33.74 6.30
C SER A 716 -3.98 -33.19 7.46
N PRO A 717 -2.63 -33.29 7.37
CA PRO A 717 -1.70 -32.67 8.33
C PRO A 717 -1.96 -31.17 8.54
N LEU A 718 -2.31 -30.44 7.47
CA LEU A 718 -2.61 -29.01 7.53
C LEU A 718 -3.88 -28.74 8.36
N VAL A 719 -4.92 -29.58 8.24
CA VAL A 719 -6.15 -29.41 9.03
C VAL A 719 -5.89 -29.62 10.51
N TYR A 720 -5.12 -30.65 10.89
CA TYR A 720 -4.79 -30.90 12.30
C TYR A 720 -3.96 -29.77 12.91
N THR A 721 -2.93 -29.30 12.19
CA THR A 721 -2.09 -28.18 12.66
C THR A 721 -2.88 -26.89 12.79
N CYS A 722 -3.78 -26.61 11.84
CA CYS A 722 -4.69 -25.47 11.93
C CYS A 722 -5.69 -25.59 13.08
N ARG A 723 -6.26 -26.77 13.33
CA ARG A 723 -7.18 -27.01 14.46
C ARG A 723 -6.49 -26.84 15.82
N ASN A 724 -5.22 -27.23 15.91
CA ASN A 724 -4.45 -27.17 17.17
C ASN A 724 -3.66 -25.86 17.34
N GLY A 725 -3.57 -25.01 16.30
CA GLY A 725 -2.96 -23.68 16.38
C GLY A 725 -1.43 -23.69 16.27
N TYR A 726 -0.84 -24.76 15.75
CA TYR A 726 0.62 -24.89 15.59
C TYR A 726 1.11 -24.09 14.38
N THR A 727 1.15 -22.77 14.56
CA THR A 727 1.44 -21.80 13.50
C THR A 727 2.78 -22.04 12.79
N ASP A 728 3.80 -22.50 13.51
CA ASP A 728 5.12 -22.82 12.93
C ASP A 728 5.04 -24.01 11.94
N ILE A 729 4.25 -25.03 12.28
CA ILE A 729 4.04 -26.21 11.42
C ILE A 729 3.15 -25.83 10.24
N VAL A 730 2.14 -24.98 10.44
CA VAL A 730 1.32 -24.43 9.35
C VAL A 730 2.21 -23.67 8.36
N GLY A 731 3.14 -22.84 8.85
CA GLY A 731 4.12 -22.16 8.01
C GLY A 731 4.98 -23.14 7.22
N LEU A 732 5.54 -24.15 7.90
CA LEU A 732 6.35 -25.21 7.28
C LEU A 732 5.60 -25.96 6.18
N LEU A 733 4.36 -26.38 6.42
CA LEU A 733 3.53 -27.11 5.46
C LEU A 733 3.22 -26.24 4.23
N LEU A 734 2.84 -24.98 4.44
CA LEU A 734 2.57 -24.06 3.34
C LEU A 734 3.83 -23.73 2.53
N ASP A 735 4.99 -23.61 3.19
CA ASP A 735 6.28 -23.40 2.51
C ASP A 735 6.69 -24.61 1.64
N LYS A 736 6.27 -25.82 2.06
CA LYS A 736 6.45 -27.07 1.31
C LYS A 736 5.35 -27.33 0.26
N GLY A 737 4.38 -26.42 0.13
CA GLY A 737 3.37 -26.45 -0.92
C GLY A 737 2.04 -27.12 -0.55
N ALA A 738 1.70 -27.23 0.74
CA ALA A 738 0.42 -27.78 1.18
C ALA A 738 -0.77 -26.96 0.65
N VAL A 739 -1.83 -27.63 0.22
CA VAL A 739 -3.04 -27.01 -0.33
C VAL A 739 -3.98 -26.60 0.81
N MET A 740 -4.41 -25.34 0.81
CA MET A 740 -5.26 -24.78 1.89
C MET A 740 -6.74 -25.23 1.81
N ASP A 741 -7.21 -25.58 0.61
CA ASP A 741 -8.56 -26.07 0.35
C ASP A 741 -8.52 -27.45 -0.32
N TYR A 742 -8.31 -28.47 0.49
CA TYR A 742 -8.17 -29.84 0.03
C TYR A 742 -9.52 -30.55 -0.15
N TYR A 743 -9.60 -31.34 -1.22
CA TYR A 743 -10.71 -32.25 -1.49
C TYR A 743 -10.17 -33.69 -1.48
N PRO A 744 -10.49 -34.50 -0.45
CA PRO A 744 -10.10 -35.91 -0.48
C PRO A 744 -10.82 -36.60 -1.64
N GLN A 745 -10.08 -36.84 -2.73
CA GLN A 745 -10.61 -37.40 -3.98
C GLN A 745 -11.20 -38.82 -3.79
N THR A 746 -10.84 -39.50 -2.71
CA THR A 746 -11.17 -40.90 -2.43
C THR A 746 -12.43 -41.10 -1.58
N GLN A 747 -12.98 -40.06 -0.93
CA GLN A 747 -14.09 -40.22 0.03
C GLN A 747 -15.04 -39.01 0.00
N TRP A 748 -15.91 -38.97 -1.02
CA TRP A 748 -16.86 -37.88 -1.30
C TRP A 748 -17.83 -37.51 -0.15
N HIS A 749 -17.93 -38.34 0.89
CA HIS A 749 -18.81 -38.16 2.05
C HIS A 749 -18.15 -37.42 3.23
N LEU A 750 -16.86 -37.07 3.16
CA LEU A 750 -16.08 -36.47 4.27
C LEU A 750 -15.85 -34.97 4.13
N GLY A 751 -16.30 -34.37 3.02
CA GLY A 751 -16.39 -32.93 2.89
C GLY A 751 -15.16 -32.18 2.46
N ARG A 752 -15.42 -30.93 2.04
CA ARG A 752 -14.37 -29.96 1.72
C ARG A 752 -13.66 -29.54 2.99
N GLN A 753 -12.34 -29.68 3.00
CA GLN A 753 -11.51 -29.25 4.11
C GLN A 753 -10.96 -27.87 3.82
N VAL A 754 -11.34 -26.91 4.66
CA VAL A 754 -10.87 -25.53 4.55
C VAL A 754 -10.06 -25.20 5.80
N ALA A 755 -8.73 -25.21 5.68
CA ALA A 755 -7.80 -24.98 6.79
C ALA A 755 -8.15 -23.72 7.60
N LEU A 756 -8.56 -22.66 6.90
CA LEU A 756 -9.00 -21.39 7.48
C LEU A 756 -10.23 -21.53 8.40
N ILE A 757 -11.20 -22.38 8.04
CA ILE A 757 -12.39 -22.62 8.86
C ILE A 757 -12.00 -23.35 10.14
N HIS A 758 -11.13 -24.35 10.08
CA HIS A 758 -10.70 -25.10 11.26
C HIS A 758 -9.90 -24.24 12.24
N ALA A 759 -8.95 -23.43 11.75
CA ALA A 759 -8.23 -22.46 12.59
C ALA A 759 -9.19 -21.45 13.24
N THR A 760 -10.18 -20.98 12.47
CA THR A 760 -11.18 -20.02 12.96
C THR A 760 -12.12 -20.61 14.00
N ARG A 761 -12.63 -21.83 13.80
CA ARG A 761 -13.51 -22.55 14.75
C ARG A 761 -12.84 -22.72 16.11
N CYS A 762 -11.53 -22.96 16.10
CA CYS A 762 -10.73 -23.20 17.30
C CYS A 762 -10.15 -21.92 17.93
N GLY A 763 -10.29 -20.76 17.29
CA GLY A 763 -9.88 -19.48 17.90
C GLY A 763 -8.39 -19.13 17.71
N HIS A 764 -7.70 -19.74 16.74
CA HIS A 764 -6.27 -19.55 16.53
C HIS A 764 -5.98 -18.36 15.61
N LYS A 765 -5.94 -17.16 16.18
CA LYS A 765 -5.83 -15.89 15.44
C LYS A 765 -4.55 -15.81 14.60
N GLU A 766 -3.41 -16.18 15.16
CA GLU A 766 -2.10 -16.12 14.50
C GLU A 766 -2.07 -17.05 13.29
N THR A 767 -2.63 -18.26 13.43
CA THR A 767 -2.79 -19.20 12.33
C THR A 767 -3.74 -18.68 11.26
N VAL A 768 -4.86 -18.08 11.64
CA VAL A 768 -5.80 -17.44 10.70
C VAL A 768 -5.11 -16.31 9.93
N GLN A 769 -4.35 -15.45 10.60
CA GLN A 769 -3.57 -14.40 9.95
C GLN A 769 -2.56 -15.01 8.97
N LEU A 770 -1.79 -16.01 9.39
CA LEU A 770 -0.82 -16.67 8.51
C LEU A 770 -1.49 -17.24 7.24
N LEU A 771 -2.58 -17.98 7.39
CA LEU A 771 -3.33 -18.53 6.25
C LEU A 771 -3.82 -17.42 5.30
N LEU A 772 -4.35 -16.33 5.83
CA LEU A 772 -4.79 -15.19 5.04
C LEU A 772 -3.63 -14.48 4.31
N HIS A 773 -2.46 -14.34 4.94
CA HIS A 773 -1.24 -13.82 4.29
C HIS A 773 -0.73 -14.74 3.18
N ARG A 774 -0.95 -16.06 3.30
CA ARG A 774 -0.60 -17.05 2.28
C ARG A 774 -1.68 -17.25 1.21
N GLY A 775 -2.73 -16.43 1.22
CA GLY A 775 -3.76 -16.38 0.16
C GLY A 775 -4.99 -17.26 0.41
N ALA A 776 -5.25 -17.68 1.65
CA ALA A 776 -6.44 -18.46 1.97
C ALA A 776 -7.73 -17.71 1.59
N ASN A 777 -8.63 -18.38 0.87
CA ASN A 777 -9.90 -17.80 0.47
C ASN A 777 -10.90 -17.79 1.64
N LYS A 778 -11.19 -16.59 2.16
CA LYS A 778 -12.10 -16.37 3.29
C LYS A 778 -13.59 -16.59 3.00
N TYR A 779 -13.97 -16.71 1.73
CA TYR A 779 -15.35 -16.91 1.30
C TYR A 779 -15.72 -18.38 1.13
N LEU A 780 -14.77 -19.29 1.29
CA LEU A 780 -15.04 -20.72 1.23
C LEU A 780 -15.93 -21.14 2.40
N THR A 781 -16.82 -22.09 2.12
CA THR A 781 -17.71 -22.70 3.09
C THR A 781 -17.29 -24.13 3.38
N ASP A 782 -17.59 -24.60 4.58
CA ASP A 782 -17.59 -26.03 4.88
C ASP A 782 -18.81 -26.72 4.26
N GLU A 783 -18.98 -28.02 4.51
CA GLU A 783 -20.12 -28.80 4.04
C GLU A 783 -21.47 -28.26 4.51
N GLY A 784 -21.50 -27.59 5.68
CA GLY A 784 -22.69 -26.97 6.24
C GLY A 784 -23.00 -25.59 5.66
N GLY A 785 -22.28 -25.16 4.62
CA GLY A 785 -22.45 -23.83 4.01
C GLY A 785 -21.92 -22.68 4.89
N SER A 786 -21.18 -23.00 5.96
CA SER A 786 -20.72 -22.00 6.93
C SER A 786 -19.33 -21.50 6.57
N THR A 787 -19.15 -20.18 6.52
CA THR A 787 -17.85 -19.54 6.24
C THR A 787 -16.99 -19.42 7.49
N ALA A 788 -15.70 -19.11 7.32
CA ALA A 788 -14.82 -18.77 8.44
C ALA A 788 -15.40 -17.63 9.29
N LYS A 789 -15.99 -16.60 8.68
CA LYS A 789 -16.62 -15.49 9.40
C LYS A 789 -17.80 -15.95 10.27
N TYR A 790 -18.66 -16.82 9.73
CA TYR A 790 -19.75 -17.40 10.52
C TYR A 790 -19.23 -18.12 11.76
N TRP A 791 -18.18 -18.94 11.62
CA TRP A 791 -17.62 -19.66 12.75
C TRP A 791 -16.92 -18.73 13.76
N ALA A 792 -16.26 -17.67 13.30
CA ALA A 792 -15.66 -16.67 14.18
C ALA A 792 -16.73 -16.00 15.05
N THR A 793 -17.85 -15.59 14.47
CA THR A 793 -18.94 -14.93 15.20
C THR A 793 -19.69 -15.92 16.10
N HIS A 794 -20.06 -17.10 15.57
CA HIS A 794 -20.80 -18.12 16.32
C HIS A 794 -20.01 -18.66 17.52
N LYS A 795 -18.68 -18.76 17.43
CA LYS A 795 -17.82 -19.21 18.53
C LYS A 795 -17.33 -18.09 19.44
N GLY A 796 -17.69 -16.83 19.17
CA GLY A 796 -17.31 -15.67 20.00
C GLY A 796 -15.86 -15.20 19.80
N HIS A 797 -15.21 -15.56 18.70
CA HIS A 797 -13.84 -15.18 18.37
C HIS A 797 -13.81 -13.80 17.70
N HIS A 798 -14.20 -12.75 18.44
CA HIS A 798 -14.36 -11.39 17.93
C HIS A 798 -13.11 -10.86 17.23
N GLN A 799 -11.92 -11.09 17.79
CA GLN A 799 -10.67 -10.65 17.19
C GLN A 799 -10.39 -11.31 15.82
N ILE A 800 -10.84 -12.54 15.62
CA ILE A 800 -10.69 -13.24 14.33
C ILE A 800 -11.71 -12.71 13.34
N SER A 801 -12.94 -12.41 13.79
CA SER A 801 -13.94 -11.74 12.97
C SER A 801 -13.44 -10.39 12.47
N ASP A 802 -12.82 -9.58 13.34
CA ASP A 802 -12.23 -8.30 12.98
C ASP A 802 -11.09 -8.45 11.96
N VAL A 803 -10.23 -9.47 12.14
CA VAL A 803 -9.17 -9.80 11.17
C VAL A 803 -9.77 -10.17 9.82
N LEU A 804 -10.80 -11.02 9.76
CA LEU A 804 -11.46 -11.43 8.52
C LEU A 804 -12.16 -10.26 7.80
N ASP A 805 -12.68 -9.28 8.54
CA ASP A 805 -13.32 -8.07 8.01
C ASP A 805 -12.31 -7.01 7.52
N ALA A 806 -11.21 -6.85 8.24
CA ALA A 806 -10.12 -5.98 7.83
C ALA A 806 -9.33 -6.54 6.63
N TRP A 807 -9.30 -7.87 6.44
CA TRP A 807 -8.56 -8.50 5.35
C TRP A 807 -9.19 -8.19 3.99
N GLY A 808 -8.47 -7.52 3.09
CA GLY A 808 -8.98 -7.12 1.76
C GLY A 808 -9.79 -5.82 1.71
N THR A 809 -10.00 -5.12 2.83
CA THR A 809 -10.57 -3.75 2.83
C THR A 809 -9.48 -2.66 2.80
N LYS A 810 -8.22 -3.04 3.03
CA LYS A 810 -7.02 -2.22 2.77
C LYS A 810 -6.15 -2.94 1.74
N GLY A 811 -6.35 -2.66 0.45
CA GLY A 811 -5.58 -3.34 -0.60
C GLY A 811 -6.27 -3.44 -1.96
N ALA A 812 -6.80 -2.32 -2.46
CA ALA A 812 -6.65 -1.98 -3.89
C ALA A 812 -5.38 -1.12 -4.09
N GLU A 813 -4.39 -1.33 -3.23
CA GLU A 813 -3.02 -0.79 -3.26
C GLU A 813 -2.06 -1.92 -2.88
N SER A 814 -1.70 -2.75 -3.87
CA SER A 814 -0.33 -3.18 -4.20
C SER A 814 -0.36 -4.07 -5.43
#